data_AF-A0A1T4NYL6-F1
#
_entry.id   AF-A0A1T4NYL6-F1
#
_cell.length_a   1.000
_cell.length_b   1.000
_cell.length_c   1.000
_cell.angle_alpha   90.00
_cell.angle_beta   90.00
_cell.angle_gamma   90.00
#
_symmetry.space_group_name_H-M   'P 1'
#
loop_
_entity.id
_entity.type
_entity.pdbx_description
1 polymer ?
#
loop_
_entity_poly.entity_id
_entity_poly.type
_entity_poly.pdbx_seq_one_letter_code
_entity_poly.pdbx_strand_id
1 'polypeptide(L)'
;MATSVIKNLFYASPYSPLPPGVGTAGITLQTDPGQSPTPANVKDPVLVIRLRMAANPQIVIAVSPTSGPTTSVTTAFIQPQFPLSATDSYMLDVIWVRNGASLPSINWNAAITSAPVIAAEVSILSASFDGSNVTAILDYGPSGMSVGAQVNVYSLSGGVYVNVGSNQAQGNTVTVPVDSTGFPSVFFLSAQAVMPTTNAGGAGAFSGPFSLGPATPITAACGIPQAAKTISAAAYNGKTLTLSWALDTVQGCVAPDSSRIQVLSNGKVIGTYHGGPLSAIIPLDVYNQSGITIAVSTVSNNIGSKPLPFPLITTAPVITNVVANKSAGKVTASVTIPTGQAVQGYLMDGDNILAGPVTAAGNVLSFDYATSTYNVEGMVGLRVAGNITSADGIVTGPRSAGAILLATTPLLTSATIYTDPAGPTKWRIDLGWERLPDAASAITSYTVSLLQDNVSVATQTLNATFATLSIDKTAIDATKTQTIQVSATGATGGASPVQTLYALFAAPTLTALLTTQSQVAVNWTAPQIPSGNIMPALYQPVVIAGGSIIARGSTTTANSGAIALSDIAVPDTGNIAVMVSVALGPVVLQPDTGMAGGTSATPILKAPMIQPVSADPLTNIATLHWAAVDSAATYTVLFTDGTSHKDISTTSYPLQQALTTGAQVSYTVQANNTSNGVALAGPPSIPATIPTSVANISRVRFDGSNVGMEWAAVADALSYAIFVYDDLQQNTYTAITSQTSATFIITPAAGRTYTAYVQPVTIHGTALRGISGTLFSTGIYVSQQPAATAYPYVYLAQAMSAMGTAAANPPAQAITMYLPELGATAGALGATPITAGPFSITPSGVAALPYKLTISASEEAWSFNTVAIRPLLQQDYITFLKAVEKPPAGNVPGATAYGIALVQSAIAAALPQTFAELLYYNFGFSTATTAGAGYIDLRPGMVLRVTASDYINIPGSVPSWINGYGPGAPLDFEIGSYLAGANWRTGFDAFLSTLSSLGALGVTTPALSSGYTQAGLAGAVDLYYPQFIQPFYRLYIPSAINAAWGQGSNSTQSNFTLVAAASYTALQNTTVIPSTTPTAYFRGRTTVQVLIKVMVNGVERLTPVGTSAGNLLEQLNMRPAATSGALSHLRIYRSVTPAMTGPNPSDSLGPLLELRVDWNGLSTYAMGNGLTALSIPLLPGDQIFTDKTGS
;
A
#
# COMPACT_ATOMS: atom_id res chain seq x y z
N MET A 1 -36.49 82.45 95.08
CA MET A 1 -37.13 83.06 93.90
C MET A 1 -36.04 83.79 93.15
N ALA A 2 -35.50 83.20 92.10
CA ALA A 2 -34.51 83.90 91.31
C ALA A 2 -35.29 84.81 90.34
N THR A 3 -35.40 86.09 90.68
CA THR A 3 -36.08 87.10 89.84
C THR A 3 -35.46 87.08 88.45
N SER A 4 -36.25 86.63 87.48
CA SER A 4 -35.84 86.63 86.08
C SER A 4 -35.98 88.03 85.55
N VAL A 5 -34.86 88.59 85.14
CA VAL A 5 -34.74 89.92 84.56
C VAL A 5 -35.34 89.97 83.13
N ILE A 6 -35.95 88.89 82.61
CA ILE A 6 -36.31 88.70 81.19
C ILE A 6 -37.84 88.60 80.98
N LYS A 7 -38.41 89.47 80.13
CA LYS A 7 -39.85 89.51 79.79
C LYS A 7 -40.21 88.76 78.51
N ASN A 8 -39.51 89.09 77.43
CA ASN A 8 -39.66 88.47 76.12
C ASN A 8 -38.29 88.02 75.66
N LEU A 9 -38.28 86.79 75.17
CA LEU A 9 -37.14 86.23 74.51
C LEU A 9 -37.68 85.50 73.29
N PHE A 10 -37.55 86.13 72.15
CA PHE A 10 -37.80 85.46 70.89
C PHE A 10 -36.58 85.68 70.01
N TYR A 11 -36.31 84.66 69.24
CA TYR A 11 -35.27 84.68 68.26
C TYR A 11 -35.94 84.69 66.89
N ALA A 12 -35.92 85.86 66.25
CA ALA A 12 -36.25 85.95 64.83
C ALA A 12 -34.91 85.88 64.10
N SER A 13 -34.72 84.91 63.22
CA SER A 13 -33.46 84.84 62.48
C SER A 13 -33.21 86.16 61.73
N PRO A 14 -32.01 86.75 61.85
CA PRO A 14 -31.62 87.91 61.07
C PRO A 14 -31.62 87.72 59.55
N TYR A 15 -31.70 86.46 59.15
CA TYR A 15 -31.48 86.01 57.80
C TYR A 15 -32.75 85.37 57.19
N SER A 16 -33.88 85.41 57.90
CA SER A 16 -35.18 84.89 57.44
C SER A 16 -36.24 85.99 57.35
N PRO A 17 -37.23 85.89 56.45
CA PRO A 17 -38.36 86.81 56.42
C PRO A 17 -39.03 86.90 57.79
N LEU A 18 -39.35 88.13 58.21
CA LEU A 18 -40.02 88.34 59.48
C LEU A 18 -41.42 87.68 59.43
N PRO A 19 -41.82 86.94 60.48
CA PRO A 19 -43.17 86.41 60.57
C PRO A 19 -44.20 87.55 60.46
N PRO A 20 -45.41 87.30 59.91
CA PRO A 20 -46.47 88.30 59.87
C PRO A 20 -46.70 88.90 61.28
N GLY A 21 -46.35 90.17 61.46
CA GLY A 21 -46.45 90.89 62.74
C GLY A 21 -45.14 91.19 63.51
N VAL A 22 -43.94 90.82 63.01
CA VAL A 22 -42.63 91.08 63.67
C VAL A 22 -41.78 92.08 62.87
N GLY A 23 -41.00 92.97 63.54
CA GLY A 23 -40.31 94.13 62.91
C GLY A 23 -38.77 94.17 62.94
N THR A 24 -38.08 93.32 63.71
CA THR A 24 -36.60 93.33 63.85
C THR A 24 -36.03 91.92 63.97
N ALA A 25 -34.80 91.71 63.50
CA ALA A 25 -34.23 90.37 63.27
C ALA A 25 -32.91 90.16 64.05
N GLY A 26 -32.81 89.07 64.83
CA GLY A 26 -31.75 88.75 65.78
C GLY A 26 -32.29 88.19 67.10
N ILE A 27 -31.40 87.95 68.07
CA ILE A 27 -31.85 87.72 69.44
C ILE A 27 -32.20 89.06 70.04
N THR A 28 -33.49 89.23 70.26
CA THR A 28 -33.98 90.38 70.98
C THR A 28 -34.23 89.93 72.41
N LEU A 29 -33.34 90.36 73.29
CA LEU A 29 -33.55 90.26 74.72
C LEU A 29 -34.12 91.60 75.21
N GLN A 30 -35.21 91.52 75.97
CA GLN A 30 -35.72 92.68 76.70
C GLN A 30 -35.62 92.42 78.20
N THR A 31 -34.80 93.25 78.86
CA THR A 31 -34.58 93.20 80.30
C THR A 31 -35.52 94.12 81.07
N ASP A 32 -35.62 93.88 82.36
CA ASP A 32 -36.29 94.74 83.31
C ASP A 32 -35.30 95.77 83.94
N PRO A 33 -35.42 97.11 83.70
CA PRO A 33 -34.42 98.13 84.08
C PRO A 33 -34.13 98.24 85.58
N GLY A 34 -35.11 97.89 86.43
CA GLY A 34 -34.99 98.08 87.87
C GLY A 34 -33.92 97.21 88.53
N GLN A 35 -33.27 96.31 87.78
CA GLN A 35 -32.47 95.24 88.35
C GLN A 35 -30.93 95.40 88.17
N SER A 36 -30.37 96.39 87.43
CA SER A 36 -28.90 96.64 87.37
C SER A 36 -28.45 98.01 86.71
N PRO A 37 -28.10 99.11 87.46
CA PRO A 37 -27.76 100.48 86.99
C PRO A 37 -26.31 100.73 86.46
N THR A 38 -26.09 101.73 85.58
CA THR A 38 -24.84 102.00 84.80
C THR A 38 -23.52 102.08 85.63
N PRO A 39 -22.41 101.36 85.28
CA PRO A 39 -21.18 101.28 86.11
C PRO A 39 -20.20 102.48 86.10
N ALA A 40 -19.64 102.84 87.28
CA ALA A 40 -19.02 104.15 87.57
C ALA A 40 -17.53 104.34 87.22
N ASN A 41 -16.66 103.40 87.56
CA ASN A 41 -15.22 103.53 87.36
C ASN A 41 -14.86 103.31 85.86
N VAL A 42 -15.75 102.62 85.17
CA VAL A 42 -15.76 102.40 83.72
C VAL A 42 -16.27 103.68 83.07
N LYS A 43 -15.39 104.64 82.84
CA LYS A 43 -15.80 105.97 82.37
C LYS A 43 -16.44 105.89 80.99
N ASP A 44 -17.74 106.14 80.95
CA ASP A 44 -18.65 105.93 79.82
C ASP A 44 -18.81 104.42 79.43
N PRO A 45 -19.77 103.68 80.04
CA PRO A 45 -20.05 102.23 79.81
C PRO A 45 -21.19 101.92 78.81
N VAL A 46 -21.35 100.64 78.38
CA VAL A 46 -22.43 100.10 77.49
C VAL A 46 -22.78 98.61 77.74
N LEU A 47 -24.06 98.21 77.58
CA LEU A 47 -24.51 96.82 77.82
C LEU A 47 -24.12 95.92 76.65
N VAL A 48 -23.68 94.73 76.99
CA VAL A 48 -23.05 93.82 76.07
C VAL A 48 -23.45 92.41 76.43
N ILE A 49 -24.09 91.72 75.51
CA ILE A 49 -24.45 90.32 75.68
C ILE A 49 -23.45 89.44 75.00
N ARG A 50 -23.24 88.28 75.62
CA ARG A 50 -22.44 87.20 75.12
C ARG A 50 -23.31 85.98 74.97
N LEU A 51 -23.67 85.72 73.74
CA LEU A 51 -24.20 84.43 73.39
C LEU A 51 -23.10 83.37 73.57
N ARG A 52 -23.40 82.28 74.28
CA ARG A 52 -22.48 81.16 74.45
C ARG A 52 -23.23 79.84 74.36
N MET A 53 -22.46 78.78 74.27
CA MET A 53 -22.99 77.44 74.36
C MET A 53 -23.32 77.06 75.81
N ALA A 54 -24.42 76.32 76.00
CA ALA A 54 -24.85 75.82 77.31
C ALA A 54 -24.04 74.58 77.72
N ALA A 55 -23.68 73.70 76.78
CA ALA A 55 -22.89 72.50 77.08
C ALA A 55 -21.41 72.81 77.33
N ASN A 56 -20.85 73.78 76.60
CA ASN A 56 -19.49 74.26 76.80
C ASN A 56 -19.46 75.79 76.86
N PRO A 57 -19.59 76.37 78.05
CA PRO A 57 -19.63 77.81 78.22
C PRO A 57 -18.37 78.59 77.77
N GLN A 58 -17.19 77.98 77.63
CA GLN A 58 -16.02 78.66 77.03
C GLN A 58 -16.26 78.96 75.53
N ILE A 59 -17.20 78.27 74.84
CA ILE A 59 -17.60 78.61 73.45
C ILE A 59 -18.60 79.76 73.49
N VAL A 60 -18.02 80.95 73.38
CA VAL A 60 -18.69 82.22 73.16
C VAL A 60 -18.85 82.44 71.67
N ILE A 61 -20.00 82.93 71.29
CA ILE A 61 -20.42 82.99 69.91
C ILE A 61 -20.33 84.40 69.39
N ALA A 62 -21.23 85.21 69.91
CA ALA A 62 -21.38 86.56 69.46
C ALA A 62 -21.43 87.40 70.71
N VAL A 63 -20.72 88.51 70.65
CA VAL A 63 -20.81 89.57 71.65
C VAL A 63 -21.33 90.81 70.94
N SER A 64 -22.34 91.45 71.49
CA SER A 64 -22.88 92.67 70.90
C SER A 64 -21.82 93.80 70.92
N PRO A 65 -21.95 94.85 70.09
CA PRO A 65 -20.96 95.92 70.00
C PRO A 65 -20.73 96.64 71.34
N THR A 66 -19.51 97.14 71.57
CA THR A 66 -19.17 98.02 72.70
C THR A 66 -19.17 99.49 72.29
N SER A 67 -19.52 99.75 71.02
CA SER A 67 -19.50 101.08 70.45
C SER A 67 -20.47 101.25 69.29
N GLY A 68 -20.67 102.54 68.98
CA GLY A 68 -21.52 102.95 67.88
C GLY A 68 -23.00 103.02 68.28
N PRO A 69 -23.91 103.03 67.30
CA PRO A 69 -25.32 103.43 67.50
C PRO A 69 -26.20 102.33 68.11
N THR A 70 -25.74 101.09 68.16
CA THR A 70 -26.54 99.94 68.58
C THR A 70 -26.39 99.61 70.06
N THR A 71 -25.61 100.37 70.80
CA THR A 71 -25.38 100.11 72.22
C THR A 71 -26.40 100.87 73.08
N SER A 72 -27.21 100.13 73.86
CA SER A 72 -28.21 100.66 74.80
C SER A 72 -27.92 100.17 76.23
N VAL A 73 -28.47 100.84 77.24
CA VAL A 73 -28.45 100.37 78.63
C VAL A 73 -29.55 99.34 78.97
N THR A 74 -30.63 99.18 78.17
CA THR A 74 -31.80 98.28 78.46
C THR A 74 -32.11 97.23 77.40
N THR A 75 -31.55 97.39 76.20
CA THR A 75 -31.79 96.46 75.11
C THR A 75 -30.45 96.04 74.60
N ALA A 76 -30.12 94.80 74.91
CA ALA A 76 -29.04 94.15 74.24
C ALA A 76 -29.64 93.49 73.02
N PHE A 77 -29.31 94.07 71.88
CA PHE A 77 -29.55 93.41 70.62
C PHE A 77 -28.26 92.71 70.22
N ILE A 78 -28.41 91.45 69.85
CA ILE A 78 -27.38 90.78 69.10
C ILE A 78 -28.04 90.22 67.86
N GLN A 79 -27.54 90.68 66.72
CA GLN A 79 -27.61 89.94 65.47
C GLN A 79 -26.35 89.11 65.51
N PRO A 80 -26.41 87.86 65.97
CA PRO A 80 -25.27 87.01 65.76
C PRO A 80 -25.04 87.00 64.24
N GLN A 81 -23.79 86.92 63.83
CA GLN A 81 -23.42 87.03 62.42
C GLN A 81 -23.77 85.78 61.60
N PHE A 82 -24.46 84.86 62.26
CA PHE A 82 -24.95 83.62 61.75
C PHE A 82 -26.23 83.25 62.50
N PRO A 83 -27.07 82.41 61.91
CA PRO A 83 -28.21 81.86 62.60
C PRO A 83 -27.78 81.00 63.77
N LEU A 84 -28.49 81.10 64.89
CA LEU A 84 -28.34 80.17 65.99
C LEU A 84 -28.70 78.75 65.57
N SER A 85 -27.86 77.78 65.95
CA SER A 85 -28.14 76.36 65.76
C SER A 85 -29.34 75.89 66.60
N ALA A 86 -30.23 75.15 65.96
CA ALA A 86 -31.30 74.45 66.65
C ALA A 86 -30.81 73.40 67.68
N THR A 87 -29.56 72.92 67.59
CA THR A 87 -29.01 71.84 68.44
C THR A 87 -28.52 72.30 69.77
N ASP A 88 -27.95 73.47 69.69
CA ASP A 88 -27.12 73.91 70.74
C ASP A 88 -28.07 74.57 71.68
N SER A 89 -28.08 74.04 72.89
CA SER A 89 -28.63 74.77 74.00
C SER A 89 -27.78 76.03 74.11
N TYR A 90 -28.35 77.16 73.73
CA TYR A 90 -27.69 78.44 73.86
C TYR A 90 -28.07 79.06 75.18
N MET A 91 -27.05 79.57 75.84
CA MET A 91 -27.23 80.42 77.00
C MET A 91 -26.72 81.79 76.62
N LEU A 92 -27.61 82.76 76.69
CA LEU A 92 -27.24 84.14 76.47
C LEU A 92 -26.76 84.75 77.80
N ASP A 93 -25.46 85.04 77.97
CA ASP A 93 -24.91 85.81 79.11
C ASP A 93 -24.96 87.32 78.83
N VAL A 94 -24.93 88.11 79.89
CA VAL A 94 -25.22 89.55 79.82
C VAL A 94 -24.22 90.34 80.71
N ILE A 95 -23.56 91.46 80.27
CA ILE A 95 -22.59 92.29 81.06
C ILE A 95 -22.33 93.75 80.53
N TRP A 96 -21.39 94.56 81.09
CA TRP A 96 -21.01 95.96 80.73
C TRP A 96 -19.49 96.24 80.58
N VAL A 97 -19.08 97.04 79.57
CA VAL A 97 -17.66 97.48 79.33
C VAL A 97 -17.53 98.97 78.89
N ARG A 98 -16.38 99.63 79.15
CA ARG A 98 -16.05 101.01 78.69
C ARG A 98 -16.09 100.97 77.17
N ASN A 99 -16.72 101.92 76.51
CA ASN A 99 -16.67 102.00 75.06
C ASN A 99 -15.22 102.19 74.57
N GLY A 100 -14.97 101.99 73.29
CA GLY A 100 -13.62 102.01 72.74
C GLY A 100 -12.75 100.85 73.23
N ALA A 101 -13.14 100.10 74.28
CA ALA A 101 -12.47 98.88 74.71
C ALA A 101 -12.64 97.78 73.65
N SER A 102 -11.56 97.05 73.40
CA SER A 102 -11.53 95.94 72.46
C SER A 102 -11.96 94.64 73.14
N LEU A 103 -12.36 93.68 72.34
CA LEU A 103 -12.83 92.39 72.81
C LEU A 103 -11.78 91.56 73.60
N PRO A 104 -10.44 91.59 73.34
CA PRO A 104 -9.45 90.84 74.13
C PRO A 104 -9.30 91.35 75.56
N SER A 105 -9.96 92.45 75.87
CA SER A 105 -9.89 92.99 77.21
C SER A 105 -11.03 92.53 78.12
N ILE A 106 -12.04 91.85 77.60
CA ILE A 106 -13.25 91.58 78.37
C ILE A 106 -13.08 90.33 79.25
N ASN A 107 -13.55 90.41 80.50
CA ASN A 107 -13.61 89.30 81.44
C ASN A 107 -15.07 88.90 81.71
N TRP A 108 -15.40 87.61 81.57
CA TRP A 108 -16.78 87.13 81.54
C TRP A 108 -17.28 86.45 82.80
N ASN A 109 -16.41 86.23 83.79
CA ASN A 109 -16.81 85.65 85.07
C ASN A 109 -17.74 86.57 85.89
N ALA A 110 -18.05 87.76 85.37
CA ALA A 110 -18.89 88.77 86.00
C ALA A 110 -20.23 89.02 85.25
N ALA A 111 -20.65 88.15 84.33
CA ALA A 111 -21.96 88.26 83.67
C ALA A 111 -23.14 88.21 84.68
N ILE A 112 -24.20 89.00 84.49
CA ILE A 112 -25.32 89.19 85.45
C ILE A 112 -26.44 88.13 85.39
N THR A 113 -26.67 87.45 84.25
CA THR A 113 -27.65 86.34 84.12
C THR A 113 -27.41 85.52 82.85
N SER A 114 -28.09 84.38 82.75
CA SER A 114 -28.09 83.51 81.56
C SER A 114 -29.48 82.89 81.31
N ALA A 115 -29.98 82.84 80.06
CA ALA A 115 -31.28 82.21 79.70
C ALA A 115 -31.22 81.35 78.43
N PRO A 116 -32.06 80.30 78.34
CA PRO A 116 -32.11 79.45 77.17
C PRO A 116 -32.74 80.20 76.01
N VAL A 117 -32.02 80.31 74.91
CA VAL A 117 -32.57 80.82 73.65
C VAL A 117 -32.99 79.63 72.82
N ILE A 118 -34.29 79.48 72.55
CA ILE A 118 -34.71 78.45 71.60
C ILE A 118 -34.51 78.97 70.18
N ALA A 119 -33.57 78.33 69.52
CA ALA A 119 -33.31 78.50 68.11
C ALA A 119 -33.89 77.34 67.28
N ALA A 120 -34.55 76.38 67.92
CA ALA A 120 -35.19 75.28 67.23
C ALA A 120 -36.23 75.83 66.26
N GLU A 121 -36.19 75.32 65.04
CA GLU A 121 -37.18 75.56 64.03
C GLU A 121 -38.06 74.32 63.99
N VAL A 122 -39.38 74.49 64.15
CA VAL A 122 -40.32 73.43 63.84
C VAL A 122 -40.77 73.64 62.42
N SER A 123 -40.58 72.62 61.60
CA SER A 123 -41.08 72.59 60.24
C SER A 123 -42.22 71.59 60.11
N ILE A 124 -43.07 71.80 59.10
CA ILE A 124 -44.07 70.82 58.72
C ILE A 124 -43.38 69.85 57.78
N LEU A 125 -43.16 68.63 58.26
CA LEU A 125 -42.46 67.59 57.51
C LEU A 125 -43.32 67.05 56.37
N SER A 126 -44.61 66.88 56.64
CA SER A 126 -45.60 66.49 55.64
C SER A 126 -46.99 66.88 56.10
N ALA A 127 -47.90 67.03 55.13
CA ALA A 127 -49.31 67.15 55.43
C ALA A 127 -50.15 66.43 54.38
N SER A 128 -51.32 65.97 54.76
CA SER A 128 -52.29 65.42 53.81
C SER A 128 -53.62 66.12 53.94
N PHE A 129 -54.18 66.47 52.79
CA PHE A 129 -55.54 66.96 52.68
C PHE A 129 -56.43 65.89 52.06
N ASP A 130 -57.39 65.42 52.85
CA ASP A 130 -58.41 64.46 52.41
C ASP A 130 -59.63 65.14 51.77
N GLY A 131 -59.70 66.47 51.84
CA GLY A 131 -60.84 67.28 51.41
C GLY A 131 -61.46 68.12 52.54
N SER A 132 -61.20 67.79 53.82
CA SER A 132 -61.81 68.46 54.97
C SER A 132 -60.84 68.73 56.14
N ASN A 133 -59.80 67.91 56.32
CA ASN A 133 -58.85 68.06 57.42
C ASN A 133 -57.42 68.17 56.90
N VAL A 134 -56.60 68.96 57.60
CA VAL A 134 -55.15 68.94 57.43
C VAL A 134 -54.55 68.17 58.59
N THR A 135 -53.97 67.02 58.29
CA THR A 135 -53.12 66.29 59.25
C THR A 135 -51.68 66.59 58.91
N ALA A 136 -51.01 67.33 59.79
CA ALA A 136 -49.61 67.72 59.64
C ALA A 136 -48.72 66.89 60.57
N ILE A 137 -47.63 66.40 60.02
CA ILE A 137 -46.53 65.79 60.76
C ILE A 137 -45.46 66.86 60.94
N LEU A 138 -45.04 67.07 62.18
CA LEU A 138 -44.10 68.10 62.59
C LEU A 138 -42.73 67.49 62.77
N ASP A 139 -41.74 68.19 62.27
CA ASP A 139 -40.35 67.94 62.59
C ASP A 139 -39.86 69.07 63.48
N TYR A 140 -39.42 68.70 64.67
CA TYR A 140 -38.87 69.62 65.67
C TYR A 140 -37.40 69.96 65.41
N GLY A 141 -36.84 69.48 64.29
CA GLY A 141 -35.45 69.65 63.93
C GLY A 141 -34.51 68.96 64.93
N PRO A 142 -33.18 69.18 64.82
CA PRO A 142 -32.18 68.56 65.68
C PRO A 142 -32.12 69.20 67.08
N SER A 143 -33.26 69.65 67.61
CA SER A 143 -33.36 70.21 68.95
C SER A 143 -32.96 69.16 69.99
N GLY A 144 -31.84 69.40 70.68
CA GLY A 144 -31.40 68.60 71.82
C GLY A 144 -32.25 68.80 73.09
N MET A 145 -33.37 69.54 73.00
CA MET A 145 -34.17 69.98 74.15
C MET A 145 -35.66 69.64 73.95
N SER A 146 -36.36 69.22 75.02
CA SER A 146 -37.81 68.96 74.99
C SER A 146 -38.61 70.24 74.74
N VAL A 147 -39.22 70.35 73.55
CA VAL A 147 -39.99 71.51 73.06
C VAL A 147 -41.36 71.11 72.55
N GLY A 148 -42.30 72.06 72.50
CA GLY A 148 -43.59 71.92 71.82
C GLY A 148 -43.64 72.72 70.51
N ALA A 149 -44.72 72.56 69.75
CA ALA A 149 -44.96 73.25 68.49
C ALA A 149 -46.36 73.84 68.42
N GLN A 150 -46.51 74.84 67.59
CA GLN A 150 -47.80 75.39 67.19
C GLN A 150 -47.92 75.37 65.67
N VAL A 151 -49.04 74.87 65.14
CA VAL A 151 -49.37 74.92 63.70
C VAL A 151 -50.58 75.79 63.45
N ASN A 152 -50.49 76.57 62.38
CA ASN A 152 -51.52 77.45 61.88
C ASN A 152 -51.79 77.16 60.40
N VAL A 153 -53.06 77.15 60.02
CA VAL A 153 -53.54 77.07 58.64
C VAL A 153 -54.06 78.45 58.27
N TYR A 154 -53.60 78.96 57.14
CA TYR A 154 -53.99 80.23 56.58
C TYR A 154 -54.69 80.03 55.25
N SER A 155 -55.73 80.82 54.99
CA SER A 155 -56.25 81.01 53.63
C SER A 155 -55.91 82.43 53.18
N LEU A 156 -55.66 82.59 51.87
CA LEU A 156 -55.45 83.89 51.27
C LEU A 156 -56.79 84.50 50.87
N SER A 157 -57.20 85.58 51.54
CA SER A 157 -58.42 86.31 51.24
C SER A 157 -58.13 87.80 51.13
N GLY A 158 -58.45 88.42 49.99
CA GLY A 158 -58.22 89.86 49.77
C GLY A 158 -56.76 90.31 49.82
N GLY A 159 -55.79 89.42 49.57
CA GLY A 159 -54.35 89.71 49.63
C GLY A 159 -53.74 89.66 51.03
N VAL A 160 -54.53 89.28 52.05
CA VAL A 160 -54.08 89.14 53.44
C VAL A 160 -54.20 87.67 53.87
N TYR A 161 -53.19 87.18 54.59
CA TYR A 161 -53.23 85.85 55.20
C TYR A 161 -54.12 85.87 56.44
N VAL A 162 -55.22 85.11 56.40
CA VAL A 162 -56.16 84.97 57.52
C VAL A 162 -56.01 83.57 58.11
N ASN A 163 -55.82 83.47 59.43
CA ASN A 163 -55.74 82.19 60.12
C ASN A 163 -57.14 81.54 60.12
N VAL A 164 -57.26 80.38 59.47
CA VAL A 164 -58.49 79.58 59.35
C VAL A 164 -58.45 78.31 60.23
N GLY A 165 -57.42 78.18 61.07
CA GLY A 165 -57.28 77.11 62.06
C GLY A 165 -55.91 77.11 62.75
N SER A 166 -55.86 76.90 64.07
CA SER A 166 -54.60 76.81 64.83
C SER A 166 -54.65 75.80 65.97
N ASN A 167 -53.55 75.10 66.26
CA ASN A 167 -53.46 74.18 67.39
C ASN A 167 -52.00 74.00 67.89
N GLN A 168 -51.79 73.68 69.18
CA GLN A 168 -50.46 73.39 69.77
C GLN A 168 -50.33 71.92 70.21
N ALA A 169 -49.14 71.35 70.09
CA ALA A 169 -48.84 69.99 70.53
C ALA A 169 -47.40 69.85 71.06
N GLN A 170 -47.17 68.95 72.01
CA GLN A 170 -45.84 68.55 72.49
C GLN A 170 -45.30 67.31 71.72
N GLY A 171 -45.98 66.89 70.64
CA GLY A 171 -45.66 65.70 69.85
C GLY A 171 -45.71 65.94 68.33
N ASN A 172 -45.39 64.91 67.54
CA ASN A 172 -45.06 65.05 66.11
C ASN A 172 -46.26 65.09 65.16
N THR A 173 -47.49 64.98 65.65
CA THR A 173 -48.68 65.06 64.80
C THR A 173 -49.65 66.06 65.36
N VAL A 174 -50.16 66.91 64.47
CA VAL A 174 -51.25 67.83 64.76
C VAL A 174 -52.28 67.74 63.65
N THR A 175 -53.53 67.50 64.05
CA THR A 175 -54.66 67.60 63.13
C THR A 175 -55.31 68.94 63.34
N VAL A 176 -55.41 69.71 62.26
CA VAL A 176 -56.06 71.01 62.25
C VAL A 176 -57.33 70.87 61.40
N PRO A 177 -58.52 71.00 62.01
CA PRO A 177 -59.74 71.13 61.24
C PRO A 177 -59.68 72.44 60.45
N VAL A 178 -60.00 72.38 59.17
CA VAL A 178 -59.96 73.56 58.29
C VAL A 178 -61.39 74.03 58.03
N ASP A 179 -61.71 75.24 58.47
CA ASP A 179 -62.96 75.87 58.06
C ASP A 179 -62.79 76.42 56.63
N SER A 180 -63.41 75.74 55.68
CA SER A 180 -63.42 76.12 54.26
C SER A 180 -64.60 77.03 53.90
N THR A 181 -65.45 77.38 54.88
CA THR A 181 -66.67 78.16 54.63
C THR A 181 -66.33 79.61 54.32
N GLY A 182 -66.55 80.03 53.07
CA GLY A 182 -66.32 81.41 52.63
C GLY A 182 -64.86 81.73 52.26
N PHE A 183 -63.97 80.73 52.23
CA PHE A 183 -62.56 80.89 51.87
C PHE A 183 -62.18 79.99 50.68
N PRO A 184 -61.36 80.47 49.71
CA PRO A 184 -60.89 79.65 48.61
C PRO A 184 -59.98 78.52 49.11
N SER A 185 -59.99 77.36 48.42
CA SER A 185 -59.27 76.14 48.80
C SER A 185 -57.74 76.21 48.70
N VAL A 186 -57.20 77.43 48.57
CA VAL A 186 -55.76 77.69 48.60
C VAL A 186 -55.36 77.86 50.06
N PHE A 187 -54.89 76.78 50.67
CA PHE A 187 -54.51 76.74 52.07
C PHE A 187 -52.99 76.71 52.23
N PHE A 188 -52.46 77.46 53.21
CA PHE A 188 -51.05 77.57 53.55
C PHE A 188 -50.81 77.19 55.01
N LEU A 189 -49.70 76.54 55.32
CA LEU A 189 -49.39 76.05 56.66
C LEU A 189 -48.15 76.76 57.25
N SER A 190 -48.16 77.04 58.55
CA SER A 190 -47.01 77.60 59.30
C SER A 190 -46.85 76.93 60.66
N ALA A 191 -45.61 76.63 61.04
CA ALA A 191 -45.23 76.04 62.32
C ALA A 191 -44.14 76.84 63.06
N GLN A 192 -44.12 76.79 64.39
CA GLN A 192 -43.07 77.44 65.21
C GLN A 192 -42.75 76.65 66.49
N ALA A 193 -41.47 76.65 66.90
CA ALA A 193 -41.00 75.97 68.10
C ALA A 193 -41.28 76.80 69.36
N VAL A 194 -41.57 76.12 70.46
CA VAL A 194 -41.86 76.77 71.73
C VAL A 194 -41.16 76.07 72.90
N MET A 195 -40.54 76.84 73.80
CA MET A 195 -39.82 76.37 75.00
C MET A 195 -40.05 77.28 76.22
N PRO A 196 -40.27 76.78 77.44
CA PRO A 196 -40.40 77.64 78.64
C PRO A 196 -39.09 78.37 79.03
N THR A 197 -39.15 79.64 79.51
CA THR A 197 -37.97 80.48 79.84
C THR A 197 -37.34 80.26 81.22
N THR A 198 -38.05 79.61 82.15
CA THR A 198 -37.50 79.25 83.47
C THR A 198 -37.77 77.78 83.75
N ASN A 199 -36.72 77.04 84.07
CA ASN A 199 -36.79 75.64 84.45
C ASN A 199 -36.95 75.54 85.98
N ALA A 200 -38.16 75.76 86.51
CA ALA A 200 -38.48 75.40 87.89
C ALA A 200 -38.82 73.91 87.91
N GLY A 201 -37.83 73.04 88.12
CA GLY A 201 -37.97 71.57 88.01
C GLY A 201 -39.05 70.96 88.90
N GLY A 202 -40.31 70.94 88.43
CA GLY A 202 -41.46 70.26 89.01
C GLY A 202 -42.55 70.02 87.95
N ALA A 203 -43.20 68.85 88.00
CA ALA A 203 -44.17 68.37 87.00
C ALA A 203 -45.41 69.29 86.88
N GLY A 204 -45.84 69.60 85.64
CA GLY A 204 -47.26 69.90 85.42
C GLY A 204 -47.72 70.85 84.31
N ALA A 205 -46.90 71.65 83.61
CA ALA A 205 -47.44 72.39 82.47
C ALA A 205 -46.37 72.81 81.45
N PHE A 206 -46.52 72.37 80.19
CA PHE A 206 -45.98 73.09 79.05
C PHE A 206 -46.74 74.42 78.94
N SER A 207 -46.37 75.40 79.79
CA SER A 207 -46.99 76.72 79.90
C SER A 207 -45.96 77.84 79.93
N GLY A 208 -46.37 79.04 79.49
CA GLY A 208 -45.48 80.18 79.29
C GLY A 208 -45.08 80.91 80.59
N PRO A 209 -44.20 81.91 80.51
CA PRO A 209 -43.73 82.55 79.28
C PRO A 209 -42.72 81.69 78.50
N PHE A 210 -43.00 81.54 77.20
CA PHE A 210 -42.19 80.76 76.28
C PHE A 210 -41.16 81.63 75.58
N SER A 211 -39.94 81.10 75.48
CA SER A 211 -39.07 81.43 74.37
C SER A 211 -39.73 80.88 73.10
N LEU A 212 -39.99 81.77 72.15
CA LEU A 212 -40.46 81.39 70.82
C LEU A 212 -39.26 81.30 69.89
N GLY A 213 -39.17 80.16 69.21
CA GLY A 213 -38.19 79.99 68.16
C GLY A 213 -38.59 80.78 66.91
N PRO A 214 -37.79 80.69 65.85
CA PRO A 214 -38.17 81.24 64.57
C PRO A 214 -39.49 80.61 64.10
N ALA A 215 -40.47 81.42 63.72
CA ALA A 215 -41.63 80.91 63.00
C ALA A 215 -41.22 80.60 61.55
N THR A 216 -41.75 79.52 61.01
CA THR A 216 -41.55 79.22 59.58
C THR A 216 -42.25 80.29 58.74
N PRO A 217 -41.52 80.98 57.83
CA PRO A 217 -42.11 82.01 56.99
C PRO A 217 -43.23 81.45 56.10
N ILE A 218 -44.38 82.12 56.04
CA ILE A 218 -45.47 81.76 55.10
C ILE A 218 -45.00 81.90 53.64
N THR A 219 -44.05 82.82 53.39
CA THR A 219 -43.42 83.01 52.08
C THR A 219 -42.57 81.83 51.61
N ALA A 220 -42.28 80.85 52.49
CA ALA A 220 -41.80 79.52 52.12
C ALA A 220 -43.00 78.55 52.00
N ALA A 221 -43.88 78.83 51.03
CA ALA A 221 -45.23 78.28 50.91
C ALA A 221 -45.34 76.74 51.05
N CYS A 222 -45.76 76.28 52.23
CA CYS A 222 -46.36 74.97 52.44
C CYS A 222 -47.85 75.03 52.06
N GLY A 223 -48.15 75.00 50.75
CA GLY A 223 -49.51 75.02 50.21
C GLY A 223 -49.98 73.66 49.68
N ILE A 224 -51.29 73.39 49.74
CA ILE A 224 -51.86 72.17 49.14
C ILE A 224 -51.81 72.28 47.59
N PRO A 225 -51.28 71.26 46.88
CA PRO A 225 -51.10 71.33 45.41
C PRO A 225 -52.36 71.04 44.59
N GLN A 226 -52.32 71.39 43.29
CA GLN A 226 -53.35 71.05 42.29
C GLN A 226 -53.53 69.54 42.15
N ALA A 227 -54.76 69.02 42.20
CA ALA A 227 -55.04 67.58 42.15
C ALA A 227 -55.03 67.01 40.73
N ALA A 228 -54.83 65.69 40.62
CA ALA A 228 -54.97 64.96 39.35
C ALA A 228 -56.45 64.88 38.94
N LYS A 229 -56.75 65.11 37.65
CA LYS A 229 -58.11 65.18 37.08
C LYS A 229 -58.48 63.96 36.22
N THR A 230 -57.59 63.52 35.33
CA THR A 230 -57.84 62.43 34.36
C THR A 230 -56.57 61.69 33.99
N ILE A 231 -56.65 60.39 33.73
CA ILE A 231 -55.52 59.55 33.25
C ILE A 231 -55.43 59.64 31.72
N SER A 232 -54.25 59.93 31.21
CA SER A 232 -53.98 60.03 29.76
C SER A 232 -53.37 58.76 29.18
N ALA A 233 -52.62 57.99 29.97
CA ALA A 233 -52.13 56.66 29.58
C ALA A 233 -51.79 55.83 30.82
N ALA A 234 -52.10 54.54 30.78
CA ALA A 234 -51.69 53.56 31.80
C ALA A 234 -51.25 52.24 31.15
N ALA A 235 -49.94 51.98 31.12
CA ALA A 235 -49.38 50.78 30.52
C ALA A 235 -48.72 49.89 31.57
N TYR A 236 -49.27 48.70 31.79
CA TYR A 236 -48.72 47.68 32.68
C TYR A 236 -48.08 46.55 31.88
N ASN A 237 -46.77 46.34 32.03
CA ASN A 237 -46.06 45.28 31.32
C ASN A 237 -45.95 43.96 32.10
N GLY A 238 -46.61 43.85 33.26
CA GLY A 238 -46.56 42.68 34.14
C GLY A 238 -45.59 42.81 35.30
N LYS A 239 -44.69 43.81 35.28
CA LYS A 239 -43.77 44.14 36.37
C LYS A 239 -43.66 45.63 36.66
N THR A 240 -44.07 46.47 35.71
CA THR A 240 -43.91 47.92 35.77
C THR A 240 -45.15 48.56 35.17
N LEU A 241 -45.67 49.56 35.86
CA LEU A 241 -46.78 50.38 35.44
C LEU A 241 -46.26 51.78 35.08
N THR A 242 -46.46 52.19 33.82
CA THR A 242 -46.18 53.54 33.32
C THR A 242 -47.48 54.32 33.25
N LEU A 243 -47.51 55.51 33.85
CA LEU A 243 -48.69 56.34 34.04
C LEU A 243 -48.44 57.76 33.54
N SER A 244 -49.49 58.38 33.01
CA SER A 244 -49.56 59.83 32.79
C SER A 244 -50.97 60.37 33.08
N TRP A 245 -51.07 61.61 33.54
CA TRP A 245 -52.34 62.27 33.87
C TRP A 245 -52.31 63.78 33.64
N ALA A 246 -53.49 64.41 33.69
CA ALA A 246 -53.68 65.86 33.64
C ALA A 246 -54.16 66.42 35.00
N LEU A 247 -53.86 67.69 35.28
CA LEU A 247 -54.21 68.41 36.54
C LEU A 247 -55.58 69.12 36.48
N ASP A 248 -56.10 69.51 37.65
CA ASP A 248 -57.39 70.21 37.81
C ASP A 248 -57.38 71.72 37.49
N THR A 249 -56.19 72.34 37.45
CA THR A 249 -55.91 73.74 37.06
C THR A 249 -56.46 74.84 37.99
N VAL A 250 -56.67 74.57 39.29
CA VAL A 250 -57.13 75.59 40.25
C VAL A 250 -56.09 76.73 40.39
N GLN A 251 -56.53 77.98 40.20
CA GLN A 251 -55.67 79.18 40.21
C GLN A 251 -55.17 79.52 41.63
N GLY A 252 -53.87 79.76 41.79
CA GLY A 252 -53.24 80.12 43.07
C GLY A 252 -52.78 78.93 43.93
N CYS A 253 -53.17 77.70 43.58
CA CYS A 253 -52.60 76.49 44.17
C CYS A 253 -51.16 76.27 43.72
N VAL A 254 -50.37 75.58 44.56
CA VAL A 254 -48.99 75.24 44.26
C VAL A 254 -48.96 74.18 43.14
N ALA A 255 -48.07 74.36 42.16
CA ALA A 255 -47.85 73.34 41.15
C ALA A 255 -47.21 72.11 41.81
N PRO A 256 -47.69 70.88 41.52
CA PRO A 256 -47.08 69.70 42.11
C PRO A 256 -45.65 69.50 41.61
N ASP A 257 -44.76 69.09 42.52
CA ASP A 257 -43.40 68.67 42.18
C ASP A 257 -43.33 67.15 41.91
N SER A 258 -44.27 66.42 42.49
CA SER A 258 -44.30 64.97 42.50
C SER A 258 -45.73 64.46 42.66
N SER A 259 -45.87 63.14 42.74
CA SER A 259 -47.14 62.48 43.00
C SER A 259 -46.95 61.28 43.91
N ARG A 260 -48.02 60.91 44.60
CA ARG A 260 -48.15 59.69 45.39
C ARG A 260 -49.18 58.80 44.72
N ILE A 261 -48.74 57.63 44.29
CA ILE A 261 -49.55 56.63 43.60
C ILE A 261 -49.82 55.50 44.58
N GLN A 262 -51.07 55.36 44.99
CA GLN A 262 -51.52 54.25 45.82
C GLN A 262 -52.08 53.17 44.93
N VAL A 263 -51.61 51.95 45.12
CA VAL A 263 -52.18 50.76 44.50
C VAL A 263 -53.13 50.15 45.51
N LEU A 264 -54.37 49.98 45.10
CA LEU A 264 -55.43 49.41 45.89
C LEU A 264 -55.83 48.05 45.32
N SER A 265 -55.91 47.04 46.17
CA SER A 265 -56.61 45.80 45.86
C SER A 265 -57.91 45.79 46.65
N ASN A 266 -59.04 45.72 45.96
CA ASN A 266 -60.37 45.70 46.57
C ASN A 266 -60.59 46.84 47.58
N GLY A 267 -60.12 48.05 47.26
CA GLY A 267 -60.25 49.25 48.10
C GLY A 267 -59.24 49.38 49.25
N LYS A 268 -58.33 48.41 49.44
CA LYS A 268 -57.25 48.49 50.45
C LYS A 268 -55.92 48.82 49.80
N VAL A 269 -55.18 49.80 50.35
CA VAL A 269 -53.84 50.15 49.87
C VAL A 269 -52.88 48.97 50.09
N ILE A 270 -52.37 48.41 48.98
CA ILE A 270 -51.38 47.33 48.94
C ILE A 270 -49.98 47.82 48.57
N GLY A 271 -49.86 49.05 48.06
CA GLY A 271 -48.58 49.67 47.76
C GLY A 271 -48.73 51.18 47.63
N THR A 272 -47.69 51.92 48.01
CA THR A 272 -47.61 53.36 47.81
C THR A 272 -46.28 53.67 47.13
N TYR A 273 -46.36 54.40 46.02
CA TYR A 273 -45.24 54.75 45.16
C TYR A 273 -45.21 56.25 44.94
N HIS A 274 -44.06 56.74 44.49
CA HIS A 274 -43.87 58.14 44.15
C HIS A 274 -43.61 58.30 42.65
N GLY A 275 -44.18 59.34 42.06
CA GLY A 275 -44.01 59.70 40.66
C GLY A 275 -43.62 61.16 40.48
N GLY A 276 -43.38 61.54 39.22
CA GLY A 276 -43.25 62.95 38.84
C GLY A 276 -44.59 63.68 38.88
N PRO A 277 -44.62 64.95 38.45
CA PRO A 277 -45.80 65.81 38.59
C PRO A 277 -46.98 65.39 37.68
N LEU A 278 -46.69 64.82 36.51
CA LEU A 278 -47.68 64.41 35.50
C LEU A 278 -47.55 62.95 35.04
N SER A 279 -46.55 62.22 35.56
CA SER A 279 -46.25 60.86 35.12
C SER A 279 -45.53 60.06 36.19
N ALA A 280 -45.68 58.74 36.16
CA ALA A 280 -44.96 57.83 37.04
C ALA A 280 -44.58 56.54 36.32
N ILE A 281 -43.43 55.98 36.68
CA ILE A 281 -43.06 54.61 36.31
C ILE A 281 -42.84 53.89 37.64
N ILE A 282 -43.70 52.92 37.94
CA ILE A 282 -43.68 52.22 39.22
C ILE A 282 -43.46 50.72 39.01
N PRO A 283 -42.53 50.10 39.74
CA PRO A 283 -42.48 48.65 39.80
C PRO A 283 -43.75 48.16 40.49
N LEU A 284 -44.42 47.19 39.88
CA LEU A 284 -45.70 46.68 40.36
C LEU A 284 -45.80 45.20 40.02
N ASP A 285 -45.93 44.36 41.04
CA ASP A 285 -46.08 42.91 40.89
C ASP A 285 -47.50 42.48 41.26
N VAL A 286 -48.42 42.68 40.32
CA VAL A 286 -49.84 42.33 40.46
C VAL A 286 -50.34 41.49 39.28
N TYR A 287 -49.42 40.81 38.58
CA TYR A 287 -49.74 40.00 37.41
C TYR A 287 -50.81 38.96 37.76
N ASN A 288 -51.84 38.85 36.92
CA ASN A 288 -53.02 37.99 37.12
C ASN A 288 -53.86 38.26 38.39
N GLN A 289 -53.71 39.39 39.08
CA GLN A 289 -54.56 39.74 40.22
C GLN A 289 -55.79 40.55 39.80
N SER A 290 -56.96 40.24 40.36
CA SER A 290 -58.22 40.96 40.09
C SER A 290 -58.45 42.12 41.08
N GLY A 291 -59.31 43.08 40.69
CA GLY A 291 -59.74 44.17 41.59
C GLY A 291 -58.66 45.22 41.89
N ILE A 292 -57.65 45.34 41.01
CA ILE A 292 -56.57 46.33 41.17
C ILE A 292 -57.02 47.70 40.66
N THR A 293 -56.96 48.69 41.55
CA THR A 293 -57.25 50.11 41.28
C THR A 293 -56.03 50.95 41.65
N ILE A 294 -55.72 51.96 40.86
CA ILE A 294 -54.61 52.88 41.09
C ILE A 294 -55.20 54.24 41.45
N ALA A 295 -54.78 54.83 42.56
CA ALA A 295 -55.17 56.17 42.99
C ALA A 295 -53.98 57.13 42.97
N VAL A 296 -54.08 58.20 42.18
CA VAL A 296 -53.02 59.21 42.02
C VAL A 296 -53.35 60.44 42.84
N SER A 297 -52.51 60.80 43.80
CA SER A 297 -52.54 62.09 44.50
C SER A 297 -51.33 62.90 44.06
N THR A 298 -51.46 64.18 43.80
CA THR A 298 -50.29 65.03 43.54
C THR A 298 -49.70 65.51 44.85
N VAL A 299 -48.40 65.81 44.85
CA VAL A 299 -47.66 66.23 46.04
C VAL A 299 -46.81 67.45 45.67
N SER A 300 -46.72 68.39 46.61
CA SER A 300 -45.75 69.50 46.55
C SER A 300 -45.23 69.75 47.95
N ASN A 301 -43.90 69.85 48.12
CA ASN A 301 -43.27 70.07 49.43
C ASN A 301 -43.77 69.09 50.52
N ASN A 302 -43.94 67.80 50.18
CA ASN A 302 -44.52 66.75 51.04
C ASN A 302 -45.98 66.98 51.50
N ILE A 303 -46.71 67.84 50.79
CA ILE A 303 -48.13 68.12 51.02
C ILE A 303 -48.96 67.46 49.92
N GLY A 304 -49.85 66.54 50.30
CA GLY A 304 -50.65 65.75 49.36
C GLY A 304 -52.03 66.34 49.04
N SER A 305 -52.43 66.28 47.77
CA SER A 305 -53.77 66.61 47.26
C SER A 305 -54.78 65.47 47.44
N LYS A 306 -56.02 65.72 47.01
CA LYS A 306 -57.07 64.70 46.84
C LYS A 306 -56.67 63.61 45.82
N PRO A 307 -56.87 62.29 46.10
CA PRO A 307 -56.56 61.19 45.17
C PRO A 307 -57.57 60.98 44.00
N LEU A 308 -57.09 60.53 42.83
CA LEU A 308 -57.85 60.14 41.61
C LEU A 308 -57.74 58.62 41.30
N PRO A 309 -58.82 57.80 41.43
CA PRO A 309 -58.77 56.35 41.20
C PRO A 309 -59.13 55.87 39.77
N PHE A 310 -58.51 54.78 39.27
CA PHE A 310 -58.89 54.07 38.01
C PHE A 310 -58.48 52.56 38.02
N PRO A 311 -59.14 51.67 37.25
CA PRO A 311 -58.84 50.22 37.23
C PRO A 311 -57.64 49.84 36.34
N LEU A 312 -56.90 48.79 36.71
CA LEU A 312 -55.74 48.28 35.96
C LEU A 312 -56.02 46.90 35.31
N ILE A 313 -55.51 46.68 34.08
CA ILE A 313 -55.52 45.37 33.41
C ILE A 313 -54.25 44.60 33.75
N THR A 314 -54.38 43.43 34.38
CA THR A 314 -53.25 42.67 34.97
C THR A 314 -52.97 41.33 34.31
N THR A 315 -53.81 40.90 33.35
CA THR A 315 -53.71 39.61 32.65
C THR A 315 -53.23 39.78 31.21
N ALA A 316 -52.58 38.76 30.67
CA ALA A 316 -52.18 38.69 29.26
C ALA A 316 -53.12 37.77 28.46
N PRO A 317 -53.25 37.94 27.12
CA PRO A 317 -54.05 37.05 26.29
C PRO A 317 -53.34 35.72 26.02
N VAL A 318 -54.09 34.66 25.67
CA VAL A 318 -53.54 33.35 25.28
C VAL A 318 -53.48 33.25 23.77
N ILE A 319 -52.32 32.89 23.20
CA ILE A 319 -52.07 32.76 21.76
C ILE A 319 -51.63 31.33 21.43
N THR A 320 -52.24 30.72 20.40
CA THR A 320 -52.00 29.33 19.97
C THR A 320 -52.03 29.17 18.45
N ASN A 321 -51.70 27.98 17.94
CA ASN A 321 -51.79 27.61 16.51
C ASN A 321 -51.12 28.59 15.55
N VAL A 322 -49.83 28.89 15.79
CA VAL A 322 -49.06 29.75 14.91
C VAL A 322 -48.65 28.97 13.67
N VAL A 323 -49.13 29.40 12.51
CA VAL A 323 -48.87 28.74 11.22
C VAL A 323 -48.44 29.78 10.20
N ALA A 324 -47.45 29.43 9.39
CA ALA A 324 -47.03 30.23 8.24
C ALA A 324 -47.69 29.68 6.97
N ASN A 325 -48.35 30.56 6.22
CA ASN A 325 -48.74 30.28 4.85
C ASN A 325 -47.70 30.87 3.90
N LYS A 326 -46.80 30.02 3.42
CA LYS A 326 -45.66 30.41 2.57
C LYS A 326 -46.11 30.95 1.20
N SER A 327 -47.16 30.39 0.60
CA SER A 327 -47.66 30.84 -0.70
C SER A 327 -48.46 32.15 -0.61
N ALA A 328 -49.05 32.46 0.55
CA ALA A 328 -49.82 33.69 0.76
C ALA A 328 -49.06 34.82 1.47
N GLY A 329 -47.82 34.59 1.94
CA GLY A 329 -47.03 35.61 2.64
C GLY A 329 -47.63 36.06 3.98
N LYS A 330 -48.29 35.14 4.71
CA LYS A 330 -48.97 35.45 5.98
C LYS A 330 -48.53 34.54 7.13
N VAL A 331 -48.47 35.09 8.34
CA VAL A 331 -48.43 34.35 9.61
C VAL A 331 -49.76 34.54 10.34
N THR A 332 -50.40 33.44 10.74
CA THR A 332 -51.67 33.48 11.47
C THR A 332 -51.53 32.81 12.83
N ALA A 333 -52.22 33.34 13.83
CA ALA A 333 -52.30 32.76 15.17
C ALA A 333 -53.73 32.87 15.71
N SER A 334 -54.15 31.92 16.53
CA SER A 334 -55.41 31.94 17.28
C SER A 334 -55.23 32.67 18.61
N VAL A 335 -56.25 33.42 19.06
CA VAL A 335 -56.21 34.20 20.32
C VAL A 335 -57.55 34.19 21.05
N THR A 336 -57.54 34.16 22.38
CA THR A 336 -58.74 34.28 23.23
C THR A 336 -58.95 35.73 23.68
N ILE A 337 -60.11 36.33 23.36
CA ILE A 337 -60.44 37.73 23.66
C ILE A 337 -61.44 37.81 24.85
N PRO A 338 -61.09 38.47 25.98
CA PRO A 338 -62.03 38.70 27.09
C PRO A 338 -63.12 39.74 26.77
N THR A 339 -64.31 39.61 27.38
CA THR A 339 -65.47 40.48 27.13
C THR A 339 -65.19 41.95 27.49
N GLY A 340 -65.52 42.88 26.57
CA GLY A 340 -65.35 44.32 26.78
C GLY A 340 -63.92 44.84 26.62
N GLN A 341 -63.01 44.01 26.12
CA GLN A 341 -61.60 44.35 25.89
C GLN A 341 -61.20 43.98 24.45
N ALA A 342 -60.08 44.52 23.98
CA ALA A 342 -59.49 44.16 22.68
C ALA A 342 -58.08 43.60 22.86
N VAL A 343 -57.65 42.69 21.97
CA VAL A 343 -56.29 42.16 21.94
C VAL A 343 -55.52 42.74 20.77
N GLN A 344 -54.36 43.32 21.05
CA GLN A 344 -53.38 43.72 20.04
C GLN A 344 -52.27 42.68 19.99
N GLY A 345 -52.05 42.09 18.82
CA GLY A 345 -50.99 41.13 18.55
C GLY A 345 -49.80 41.74 17.84
N TYR A 346 -48.65 41.11 18.02
CA TYR A 346 -47.35 41.48 17.45
C TYR A 346 -46.68 40.20 16.95
N LEU A 347 -46.18 40.23 15.72
CA LEU A 347 -45.19 39.29 15.24
C LEU A 347 -43.82 39.77 15.73
N MET A 348 -43.09 38.89 16.40
CA MET A 348 -41.87 39.21 17.11
C MET A 348 -40.72 38.37 16.56
N ASP A 349 -39.54 38.99 16.45
CA ASP A 349 -38.25 38.33 16.26
C ASP A 349 -37.40 38.61 17.51
N GLY A 350 -37.24 37.61 18.37
CA GLY A 350 -36.78 37.86 19.73
C GLY A 350 -37.62 38.97 20.38
N ASP A 351 -36.95 39.95 20.98
CA ASP A 351 -37.63 41.07 21.65
C ASP A 351 -38.05 42.20 20.69
N ASN A 352 -37.69 42.11 19.41
CA ASN A 352 -38.03 43.09 18.38
C ASN A 352 -39.42 42.81 17.79
N ILE A 353 -40.18 43.88 17.54
CA ILE A 353 -41.47 43.80 16.84
C ILE A 353 -41.18 43.82 15.33
N LEU A 354 -41.54 42.75 14.63
CA LEU A 354 -41.39 42.62 13.19
C LEU A 354 -42.63 43.15 12.44
N ALA A 355 -43.82 42.88 12.97
CA ALA A 355 -45.09 43.39 12.41
C ALA A 355 -46.16 43.55 13.51
N GLY A 356 -47.00 44.57 13.39
CA GLY A 356 -48.05 44.92 14.36
C GLY A 356 -47.91 46.34 14.94
N PRO A 357 -48.83 46.80 15.80
CA PRO A 357 -49.94 46.04 16.38
C PRO A 357 -51.03 45.68 15.36
N VAL A 358 -51.53 44.44 15.42
CA VAL A 358 -52.73 43.98 14.68
C VAL A 358 -53.84 43.68 15.69
N THR A 359 -55.03 44.22 15.47
CA THR A 359 -56.19 43.90 16.32
C THR A 359 -56.78 42.56 15.92
N ALA A 360 -57.05 41.69 16.89
CA ALA A 360 -57.63 40.37 16.63
C ALA A 360 -59.03 40.47 15.99
N ALA A 361 -59.23 39.78 14.87
CA ALA A 361 -60.52 39.67 14.18
C ALA A 361 -61.02 38.23 14.28
N GLY A 362 -62.19 38.01 14.89
CA GLY A 362 -62.78 36.67 15.02
C GLY A 362 -61.87 35.64 15.71
N ASN A 363 -61.16 36.04 16.77
CA ASN A 363 -60.17 35.22 17.49
C ASN A 363 -58.91 34.84 16.67
N VAL A 364 -58.63 35.56 15.58
CA VAL A 364 -57.43 35.35 14.77
C VAL A 364 -56.60 36.63 14.69
N LEU A 365 -55.29 36.47 14.85
CA LEU A 365 -54.27 37.46 14.53
C LEU A 365 -53.65 37.08 13.19
N SER A 366 -53.59 38.00 12.25
CA SER A 366 -53.00 37.79 10.93
C SER A 366 -51.99 38.88 10.62
N PHE A 367 -50.77 38.47 10.32
CA PHE A 367 -49.65 39.36 10.02
C PHE A 367 -49.21 39.12 8.58
N ASP A 368 -49.18 40.17 7.78
CA ASP A 368 -48.52 40.15 6.47
C ASP A 368 -47.00 40.25 6.68
N TYR A 369 -46.22 39.48 5.92
CA TYR A 369 -44.75 39.57 5.93
C TYR A 369 -44.17 39.56 4.52
N ALA A 370 -43.08 40.29 4.30
CA ALA A 370 -42.42 40.39 2.99
C ALA A 370 -41.48 39.21 2.74
N THR A 371 -41.80 38.37 1.76
CA THR A 371 -40.98 37.20 1.36
C THR A 371 -39.64 37.59 0.73
N SER A 372 -39.43 38.86 0.36
CA SER A 372 -38.18 39.37 -0.20
C SER A 372 -37.12 39.74 0.86
N THR A 373 -37.49 39.90 2.12
CA THR A 373 -36.59 40.33 3.21
C THR A 373 -36.18 39.17 4.13
N TYR A 374 -36.97 38.10 4.17
CA TYR A 374 -36.73 36.92 5.01
C TYR A 374 -36.91 35.65 4.17
N ASN A 375 -35.82 34.90 3.96
CA ASN A 375 -35.84 33.52 3.45
C ASN A 375 -36.40 32.57 4.54
N VAL A 376 -36.64 31.28 4.23
CA VAL A 376 -37.20 30.30 5.19
C VAL A 376 -36.39 30.25 6.50
N GLU A 377 -35.08 30.51 6.43
CA GLU A 377 -34.19 30.64 7.59
C GLU A 377 -34.48 31.90 8.44
N GLY A 378 -34.89 33.00 7.84
CA GLY A 378 -35.30 34.23 8.54
C GLY A 378 -36.65 34.14 9.26
N MET A 379 -37.39 33.04 9.10
CA MET A 379 -38.62 32.76 9.84
C MET A 379 -38.38 31.94 11.12
N VAL A 380 -37.16 31.42 11.30
CA VAL A 380 -36.73 30.67 12.48
C VAL A 380 -36.69 31.61 13.69
N GLY A 381 -37.31 31.21 14.79
CA GLY A 381 -37.35 32.01 16.03
C GLY A 381 -38.46 33.05 16.09
N LEU A 382 -39.26 33.21 15.02
CA LEU A 382 -40.43 34.08 15.03
C LEU A 382 -41.48 33.59 16.02
N ARG A 383 -42.09 34.53 16.74
CA ARG A 383 -43.13 34.26 17.73
C ARG A 383 -44.25 35.29 17.67
N VAL A 384 -45.47 34.87 17.98
CA VAL A 384 -46.62 35.79 18.08
C VAL A 384 -46.93 36.06 19.55
N ALA A 385 -46.95 37.33 19.95
CA ALA A 385 -47.28 37.77 21.30
C ALA A 385 -48.37 38.85 21.26
N GLY A 386 -49.15 39.05 22.32
CA GLY A 386 -50.20 40.08 22.33
C GLY A 386 -50.49 40.62 23.70
N ASN A 387 -51.14 41.78 23.79
CA ASN A 387 -51.60 42.39 25.04
C ASN A 387 -53.08 42.76 24.99
N ILE A 388 -53.69 42.81 26.17
CA ILE A 388 -55.07 43.24 26.35
C ILE A 388 -55.12 44.77 26.46
N THR A 389 -56.12 45.39 25.85
CA THR A 389 -56.38 46.83 25.89
C THR A 389 -57.80 47.11 26.36
N SER A 390 -58.01 48.18 27.14
CA SER A 390 -59.33 48.68 27.51
C SER A 390 -60.08 49.19 26.27
N ALA A 391 -61.41 49.29 26.36
CA ALA A 391 -62.25 49.73 25.24
C ALA A 391 -61.90 51.14 24.70
N ASP A 392 -61.37 52.02 25.56
CA ASP A 392 -60.88 53.36 25.20
C ASP A 392 -59.40 53.38 24.75
N GLY A 393 -58.70 52.25 24.83
CA GLY A 393 -57.28 52.10 24.48
C GLY A 393 -56.30 52.75 25.45
N ILE A 394 -56.77 53.35 26.55
CA ILE A 394 -55.93 54.10 27.49
C ILE A 394 -55.17 53.18 28.44
N VAL A 395 -55.77 52.05 28.81
CA VAL A 395 -55.19 51.05 29.71
C VAL A 395 -54.74 49.84 28.90
N THR A 396 -53.44 49.54 28.95
CA THR A 396 -52.87 48.35 28.29
C THR A 396 -52.27 47.41 29.33
N GLY A 397 -52.66 46.15 29.26
CA GLY A 397 -52.16 45.07 30.11
C GLY A 397 -50.86 44.44 29.60
N PRO A 398 -50.36 43.41 30.31
CA PRO A 398 -49.10 42.76 30.00
C PRO A 398 -49.14 42.00 28.67
N ARG A 399 -47.97 41.85 28.05
CA ARG A 399 -47.79 41.06 26.82
C ARG A 399 -47.72 39.56 27.17
N SER A 400 -48.37 38.72 26.36
CA SER A 400 -48.35 37.26 26.47
C SER A 400 -46.95 36.68 26.23
N ALA A 401 -46.74 35.45 26.68
CA ALA A 401 -45.63 34.64 26.17
C ALA A 401 -45.76 34.48 24.65
N GLY A 402 -44.63 34.48 23.94
CA GLY A 402 -44.61 34.31 22.49
C GLY A 402 -44.95 32.88 22.08
N ALA A 403 -45.97 32.70 21.25
CA ALA A 403 -46.28 31.42 20.62
C ALA A 403 -45.37 31.20 19.41
N ILE A 404 -44.62 30.11 19.39
CA ILE A 404 -43.54 29.86 18.42
C ILE A 404 -44.10 29.37 17.08
N LEU A 405 -43.52 29.86 15.97
CA LEU A 405 -43.72 29.34 14.62
C LEU A 405 -42.68 28.26 14.31
N LEU A 406 -43.12 27.07 13.87
CA LEU A 406 -42.24 26.03 13.32
C LEU A 406 -42.05 26.24 11.82
N ALA A 407 -40.99 26.95 11.43
CA ALA A 407 -40.79 27.41 10.05
C ALA A 407 -40.02 26.39 9.19
N THR A 408 -39.26 25.51 9.84
CA THR A 408 -38.34 24.56 9.20
C THR A 408 -38.93 23.17 9.05
N THR A 409 -38.56 22.49 7.97
CA THR A 409 -38.93 21.09 7.72
C THR A 409 -37.96 20.17 8.47
N PRO A 410 -38.42 19.09 9.14
CA PRO A 410 -37.51 18.11 9.71
C PRO A 410 -36.65 17.49 8.61
N LEU A 411 -35.34 17.49 8.78
CA LEU A 411 -34.41 16.94 7.79
C LEU A 411 -34.08 15.49 8.14
N LEU A 412 -34.58 14.56 7.36
CA LEU A 412 -34.24 13.14 7.41
C LEU A 412 -32.75 12.99 7.07
N THR A 413 -31.96 12.60 8.06
CA THR A 413 -30.51 12.43 7.96
C THR A 413 -30.14 10.99 7.61
N SER A 414 -30.99 10.03 7.95
CA SER A 414 -30.77 8.62 7.66
C SER A 414 -32.09 7.87 7.55
N ALA A 415 -32.22 7.03 6.53
CA ALA A 415 -33.28 6.03 6.45
C ALA A 415 -32.70 4.73 5.89
N THR A 416 -32.50 3.74 6.76
CA THR A 416 -31.93 2.45 6.36
C THR A 416 -33.06 1.43 6.24
N ILE A 417 -33.26 0.91 5.04
CA ILE A 417 -34.24 -0.13 4.70
C ILE A 417 -33.51 -1.47 4.62
N TYR A 418 -33.97 -2.48 5.33
CA TYR A 418 -33.40 -3.83 5.30
C TYR A 418 -34.44 -4.89 5.70
N THR A 419 -34.19 -6.17 5.40
CA THR A 419 -35.07 -7.24 5.88
C THR A 419 -34.99 -7.31 7.41
N ASP A 420 -36.16 -7.39 8.07
CA ASP A 420 -36.22 -7.45 9.52
C ASP A 420 -35.53 -8.74 10.06
N PRO A 421 -34.47 -8.64 10.87
CA PRO A 421 -33.78 -9.79 11.43
C PRO A 421 -34.68 -10.66 12.32
N ALA A 422 -35.71 -10.07 12.92
CA ALA A 422 -36.67 -10.78 13.77
C ALA A 422 -37.81 -11.45 12.97
N GLY A 423 -37.93 -11.15 11.66
CA GLY A 423 -39.00 -11.67 10.81
C GLY A 423 -38.70 -11.47 9.32
N PRO A 424 -38.16 -12.47 8.59
CA PRO A 424 -37.66 -12.30 7.22
C PRO A 424 -38.73 -11.93 6.16
N THR A 425 -40.01 -12.03 6.53
CA THR A 425 -41.17 -11.61 5.73
C THR A 425 -41.49 -10.12 5.84
N LYS A 426 -40.75 -9.35 6.65
CA LYS A 426 -40.97 -7.92 6.89
C LYS A 426 -39.78 -7.07 6.44
N TRP A 427 -40.07 -5.87 5.98
CA TRP A 427 -39.14 -4.76 5.88
C TRP A 427 -39.05 -4.03 7.21
N ARG A 428 -37.84 -3.72 7.64
CA ARG A 428 -37.56 -2.79 8.73
C ARG A 428 -36.95 -1.52 8.14
N ILE A 429 -37.47 -0.37 8.56
CA ILE A 429 -36.98 0.95 8.14
C ILE A 429 -36.60 1.73 9.39
N ASP A 430 -35.29 1.87 9.61
CA ASP A 430 -34.75 2.67 10.71
C ASP A 430 -34.49 4.09 10.20
N LEU A 431 -35.20 5.05 10.79
CA LEU A 431 -35.29 6.44 10.38
C LEU A 431 -34.67 7.32 11.45
N GLY A 432 -33.90 8.31 11.02
CA GLY A 432 -33.34 9.36 11.86
C GLY A 432 -33.46 10.70 11.16
N TRP A 433 -33.85 11.73 11.90
CA TRP A 433 -33.94 13.10 11.41
C TRP A 433 -33.38 14.08 12.43
N GLU A 434 -32.97 15.25 11.94
CA GLU A 434 -32.54 16.32 12.81
C GLU A 434 -33.69 16.90 13.63
N ARG A 435 -33.38 17.26 14.87
CA ARG A 435 -34.28 18.06 15.69
C ARG A 435 -34.42 19.43 15.05
N LEU A 436 -35.64 19.97 14.94
CA LEU A 436 -35.81 21.31 14.37
C LEU A 436 -35.00 22.35 15.17
N PRO A 437 -34.30 23.26 14.50
CA PRO A 437 -33.51 24.33 15.14
C PRO A 437 -34.38 25.36 15.88
N ASP A 438 -35.71 25.34 15.69
CA ASP A 438 -36.71 26.31 16.16
C ASP A 438 -36.98 26.29 17.70
N ALA A 439 -35.98 25.89 18.51
CA ALA A 439 -35.98 25.63 19.95
C ALA A 439 -36.57 24.27 20.37
N ALA A 440 -35.68 23.39 20.79
CA ALA A 440 -35.92 22.04 21.29
C ALA A 440 -37.15 21.85 22.21
N SER A 441 -37.44 22.82 23.09
CA SER A 441 -38.56 22.80 24.04
C SER A 441 -39.93 23.08 23.42
N ALA A 442 -39.97 23.48 22.15
CA ALA A 442 -41.18 23.91 21.45
C ALA A 442 -41.87 22.81 20.64
N ILE A 443 -41.36 21.57 20.63
CA ILE A 443 -41.86 20.45 19.82
C ILE A 443 -42.46 19.38 20.72
N THR A 444 -43.68 18.93 20.40
CA THR A 444 -44.43 17.91 21.16
C THR A 444 -44.26 16.51 20.57
N SER A 445 -44.23 16.40 19.24
CA SER A 445 -44.07 15.13 18.55
C SER A 445 -43.61 15.31 17.10
N TYR A 446 -43.09 14.23 16.52
CA TYR A 446 -42.85 14.05 15.10
C TYR A 446 -43.75 12.95 14.57
N THR A 447 -44.25 13.11 13.35
CA THR A 447 -45.00 12.09 12.61
C THR A 447 -44.20 11.68 11.38
N VAL A 448 -43.94 10.38 11.25
CA VAL A 448 -43.27 9.77 10.09
C VAL A 448 -44.18 8.76 9.42
N SER A 449 -44.23 8.79 8.09
CA SER A 449 -45.08 7.93 7.28
C SER A 449 -44.33 7.38 6.07
N LEU A 450 -44.52 6.09 5.76
CA LEU A 450 -44.22 5.53 4.44
C LEU A 450 -45.51 5.54 3.62
N LEU A 451 -45.48 6.17 2.45
CA LEU A 451 -46.60 6.25 1.52
C LEU A 451 -46.28 5.48 0.25
N GLN A 452 -47.30 4.87 -0.34
CA GLN A 452 -47.30 4.28 -1.68
C GLN A 452 -48.35 5.02 -2.51
N ASP A 453 -47.93 5.72 -3.56
CA ASP A 453 -48.80 6.59 -4.38
C ASP A 453 -49.70 7.53 -3.55
N ASN A 454 -49.12 8.16 -2.52
CA ASN A 454 -49.79 9.04 -1.53
C ASN A 454 -50.75 8.34 -0.54
N VAL A 455 -50.79 7.00 -0.50
CA VAL A 455 -51.53 6.24 0.52
C VAL A 455 -50.57 5.75 1.60
N SER A 456 -50.84 6.06 2.87
CA SER A 456 -50.01 5.59 3.99
C SER A 456 -50.01 4.07 4.11
N VAL A 457 -48.84 3.46 3.95
CA VAL A 457 -48.56 2.04 4.20
C VAL A 457 -48.20 1.81 5.67
N ALA A 458 -47.48 2.75 6.28
CA ALA A 458 -47.16 2.75 7.71
C ALA A 458 -47.02 4.18 8.21
N THR A 459 -47.49 4.48 9.43
CA THR A 459 -47.35 5.79 10.07
C THR A 459 -47.05 5.62 11.55
N GLN A 460 -46.18 6.45 12.10
CA GLN A 460 -45.86 6.50 13.53
C GLN A 460 -45.73 7.96 13.98
N THR A 461 -46.31 8.29 15.14
CA THR A 461 -46.15 9.58 15.82
C THR A 461 -45.46 9.36 17.16
N LEU A 462 -44.38 10.11 17.42
CA LEU A 462 -43.49 9.87 18.56
C LEU A 462 -42.82 11.17 19.04
N ASN A 463 -42.30 11.17 20.26
CA ASN A 463 -41.50 12.26 20.81
C ASN A 463 -40.00 11.89 20.85
N ALA A 464 -39.46 11.52 19.69
CA ALA A 464 -38.03 11.28 19.49
C ALA A 464 -37.65 11.64 18.04
N THR A 465 -36.35 11.73 17.79
CA THR A 465 -35.77 12.03 16.46
C THR A 465 -35.37 10.78 15.68
N PHE A 466 -35.86 9.62 16.11
CA PHE A 466 -35.63 8.35 15.46
C PHE A 466 -36.92 7.51 15.51
N ALA A 467 -37.18 6.72 14.47
CA ALA A 467 -38.30 5.79 14.42
C ALA A 467 -37.91 4.51 13.69
N THR A 468 -38.61 3.43 14.02
CA THR A 468 -38.51 2.16 13.30
C THR A 468 -39.88 1.79 12.78
N LEU A 469 -40.04 1.72 11.46
CA LEU A 469 -41.23 1.18 10.82
C LEU A 469 -40.98 -0.30 10.49
N SER A 470 -41.93 -1.17 10.83
CA SER A 470 -41.92 -2.59 10.45
C SER A 470 -43.14 -2.85 9.57
N ILE A 471 -42.91 -3.38 8.37
CA ILE A 471 -43.90 -3.45 7.29
C ILE A 471 -43.82 -4.82 6.64
N ASP A 472 -44.94 -5.48 6.40
CA ASP A 472 -44.92 -6.75 5.65
C ASP A 472 -44.40 -6.52 4.22
N LYS A 473 -43.49 -7.39 3.74
CA LYS A 473 -42.93 -7.27 2.39
C LYS A 473 -44.03 -7.30 1.31
N THR A 474 -45.14 -7.99 1.57
CA THR A 474 -46.32 -8.07 0.69
C THR A 474 -47.14 -6.78 0.63
N ALA A 475 -46.97 -5.86 1.58
CA ALA A 475 -47.65 -4.56 1.57
C ALA A 475 -46.98 -3.54 0.63
N ILE A 476 -45.77 -3.85 0.14
CA ILE A 476 -45.03 -3.03 -0.82
C ILE A 476 -45.18 -3.63 -2.23
N ASP A 477 -45.77 -2.84 -3.13
CA ASP A 477 -45.84 -3.15 -4.56
C ASP A 477 -44.68 -2.44 -5.27
N ALA A 478 -43.67 -3.20 -5.68
CA ALA A 478 -42.45 -2.69 -6.30
C ALA A 478 -42.68 -1.96 -7.65
N THR A 479 -43.90 -1.98 -8.20
CA THR A 479 -44.28 -1.24 -9.41
C THR A 479 -44.80 0.17 -9.13
N LYS A 480 -45.13 0.47 -7.87
CA LYS A 480 -45.66 1.77 -7.42
C LYS A 480 -44.56 2.64 -6.84
N THR A 481 -44.85 3.92 -6.62
CA THR A 481 -43.88 4.87 -6.06
C THR A 481 -43.97 4.90 -4.54
N GLN A 482 -42.87 4.62 -3.85
CA GLN A 482 -42.78 4.72 -2.40
C GLN A 482 -42.10 6.02 -1.96
N THR A 483 -42.65 6.70 -0.96
CA THR A 483 -42.07 7.91 -0.36
C THR A 483 -42.12 7.88 1.16
N ILE A 484 -41.09 8.40 1.82
CA ILE A 484 -41.02 8.61 3.26
C ILE A 484 -41.32 10.08 3.54
N GLN A 485 -42.23 10.35 4.46
CA GLN A 485 -42.61 11.69 4.89
C GLN A 485 -42.35 11.93 6.37
N VAL A 486 -41.80 13.09 6.74
CA VAL A 486 -41.56 13.50 8.14
C VAL A 486 -42.08 14.92 8.39
N SER A 487 -42.78 15.12 9.52
CA SER A 487 -43.26 16.42 10.01
C SER A 487 -43.22 16.50 11.54
N ALA A 488 -43.25 17.71 12.10
CA ALA A 488 -43.27 17.97 13.55
C ALA A 488 -44.51 18.76 13.97
N THR A 489 -44.93 18.58 15.21
CA THR A 489 -46.01 19.34 15.87
C THR A 489 -45.47 20.10 17.06
N GLY A 490 -45.76 21.40 17.14
CA GLY A 490 -45.28 22.30 18.18
C GLY A 490 -46.14 22.31 19.45
N ALA A 491 -45.56 22.78 20.56
CA ALA A 491 -46.18 22.87 21.89
C ALA A 491 -47.43 23.76 21.94
N THR A 492 -47.58 24.66 20.96
CA THR A 492 -48.74 25.54 20.79
C THR A 492 -49.71 25.05 19.71
N GLY A 493 -49.50 23.86 19.14
CA GLY A 493 -50.38 23.20 18.18
C GLY A 493 -50.05 23.39 16.69
N GLY A 494 -49.06 24.24 16.34
CA GLY A 494 -48.65 24.46 14.94
C GLY A 494 -47.86 23.28 14.36
N ALA A 495 -48.11 22.92 13.09
CA ALA A 495 -47.36 21.88 12.38
C ALA A 495 -46.23 22.49 11.54
N SER A 496 -45.09 21.78 11.46
CA SER A 496 -44.01 22.11 10.55
C SER A 496 -44.39 21.74 9.10
N PRO A 497 -43.68 22.29 8.09
CA PRO A 497 -43.70 21.72 6.74
C PRO A 497 -43.24 20.25 6.73
N VAL A 498 -43.68 19.47 5.72
CA VAL A 498 -43.37 18.04 5.55
C VAL A 498 -42.17 17.86 4.61
N GLN A 499 -41.23 16.97 4.95
CA GLN A 499 -40.21 16.49 4.00
C GLN A 499 -40.71 15.24 3.30
N THR A 500 -40.48 15.10 2.00
CA THR A 500 -40.80 13.88 1.23
C THR A 500 -39.55 13.38 0.50
N LEU A 501 -39.19 12.10 0.67
CA LEU A 501 -38.06 11.45 -0.01
C LEU A 501 -38.48 10.11 -0.61
N TYR A 502 -37.91 9.73 -1.76
CA TYR A 502 -38.19 8.45 -2.41
C TYR A 502 -37.51 7.27 -1.70
N ALA A 503 -38.19 6.13 -1.63
CA ALA A 503 -37.67 4.88 -1.08
C ALA A 503 -37.61 3.79 -2.16
N LEU A 504 -36.58 2.95 -2.12
CA LEU A 504 -36.38 1.80 -3.01
C LEU A 504 -36.35 0.51 -2.20
N PHE A 505 -37.06 -0.52 -2.68
CA PHE A 505 -37.14 -1.85 -2.06
C PHE A 505 -36.58 -2.96 -2.96
N ALA A 506 -35.87 -2.60 -4.04
CA ALA A 506 -35.24 -3.52 -4.98
C ALA A 506 -33.72 -3.31 -5.05
N ALA A 507 -32.95 -4.37 -4.80
CA ALA A 507 -31.49 -4.33 -4.86
C ALA A 507 -30.96 -4.47 -6.31
N PRO A 508 -29.77 -3.93 -6.62
CA PRO A 508 -29.09 -4.16 -7.90
C PRO A 508 -28.80 -5.65 -8.14
N THR A 509 -28.91 -6.10 -9.39
CA THR A 509 -28.61 -7.48 -9.80
C THR A 509 -27.16 -7.59 -10.26
N LEU A 510 -26.37 -8.50 -9.66
CA LEU A 510 -24.98 -8.72 -10.03
C LEU A 510 -24.87 -9.40 -11.40
N THR A 511 -23.88 -8.97 -12.20
CA THR A 511 -23.59 -9.55 -13.51
C THR A 511 -22.25 -10.29 -13.53
N ALA A 512 -21.24 -9.79 -12.81
CA ALA A 512 -19.95 -10.45 -12.66
C ALA A 512 -19.21 -10.02 -11.38
N LEU A 513 -18.40 -10.94 -10.82
CA LEU A 513 -17.39 -10.65 -9.80
C LEU A 513 -16.01 -11.02 -10.31
N LEU A 514 -15.08 -10.07 -10.28
CA LEU A 514 -13.68 -10.27 -10.67
C LEU A 514 -12.77 -9.91 -9.50
N THR A 515 -12.18 -10.93 -8.87
CA THR A 515 -11.14 -10.73 -7.86
C THR A 515 -9.80 -10.52 -8.55
N THR A 516 -9.11 -9.44 -8.20
CA THR A 516 -7.73 -9.13 -8.60
C THR A 516 -6.80 -9.33 -7.42
N GLN A 517 -5.51 -9.01 -7.54
CA GLN A 517 -4.58 -9.14 -6.41
C GLN A 517 -4.86 -8.18 -5.24
N SER A 518 -5.56 -7.06 -5.48
CA SER A 518 -5.79 -6.03 -4.46
C SER A 518 -7.27 -5.72 -4.19
N GLN A 519 -8.18 -6.12 -5.06
CA GLN A 519 -9.60 -5.77 -4.95
C GLN A 519 -10.54 -6.81 -5.58
N VAL A 520 -11.77 -6.87 -5.08
CA VAL A 520 -12.90 -7.54 -5.74
C VAL A 520 -13.67 -6.48 -6.54
N ALA A 521 -13.57 -6.54 -7.86
CA ALA A 521 -14.39 -5.75 -8.77
C ALA A 521 -15.78 -6.39 -8.92
N VAL A 522 -16.81 -5.56 -8.88
CA VAL A 522 -18.21 -5.95 -8.84
C VAL A 522 -18.94 -5.22 -9.96
N ASN A 523 -19.65 -5.94 -10.81
CA ASN A 523 -20.50 -5.38 -11.86
C ASN A 523 -21.97 -5.73 -11.60
N TRP A 524 -22.88 -4.79 -11.88
CA TRP A 524 -24.31 -4.97 -11.64
C TRP A 524 -25.19 -4.23 -12.64
N THR A 525 -26.48 -4.56 -12.64
CA THR A 525 -27.55 -3.82 -13.32
C THR A 525 -28.33 -3.02 -12.29
N ALA A 526 -28.47 -1.72 -12.52
CA ALA A 526 -29.22 -0.81 -11.65
C ALA A 526 -30.73 -1.15 -11.59
N PRO A 527 -31.39 -1.02 -10.42
CA PRO A 527 -32.84 -1.09 -10.31
C PRO A 527 -33.50 0.14 -10.97
N GLN A 528 -34.78 0.02 -11.33
CA GLN A 528 -35.55 1.14 -11.89
C GLN A 528 -35.73 2.25 -10.83
N ILE A 529 -35.40 3.49 -11.18
CA ILE A 529 -35.51 4.67 -10.31
C ILE A 529 -36.80 5.43 -10.65
N PRO A 530 -37.60 5.89 -9.66
CA PRO A 530 -38.80 6.69 -9.92
C PRO A 530 -38.49 7.96 -10.72
N SER A 531 -39.30 8.27 -11.74
CA SER A 531 -39.06 9.37 -12.69
C SER A 531 -39.08 10.78 -12.08
N GLY A 532 -39.73 10.96 -10.92
CA GLY A 532 -39.75 12.22 -10.16
C GLY A 532 -38.59 12.40 -9.19
N ASN A 533 -37.69 11.41 -9.06
CA ASN A 533 -36.54 11.51 -8.17
C ASN A 533 -35.45 12.41 -8.77
N ILE A 534 -35.09 13.45 -8.03
CA ILE A 534 -34.05 14.42 -8.42
C ILE A 534 -32.68 14.12 -7.77
N MET A 535 -32.61 13.14 -6.87
CA MET A 535 -31.36 12.74 -6.19
C MET A 535 -30.59 11.70 -7.01
N PRO A 536 -29.26 11.79 -7.14
CA PRO A 536 -28.47 10.77 -7.83
C PRO A 536 -28.54 9.45 -7.07
N ALA A 537 -28.73 8.34 -7.79
CA ALA A 537 -28.59 7.01 -7.21
C ALA A 537 -27.10 6.69 -7.02
N LEU A 538 -26.72 6.42 -5.78
CA LEU A 538 -25.38 5.98 -5.41
C LEU A 538 -25.41 4.50 -5.09
N TYR A 539 -24.47 3.76 -5.67
CA TYR A 539 -24.27 2.34 -5.45
C TYR A 539 -22.99 2.14 -4.63
N GLN A 540 -23.02 1.18 -3.71
CA GLN A 540 -21.86 0.80 -2.92
C GLN A 540 -21.78 -0.73 -2.84
N PRO A 541 -20.76 -1.36 -3.44
CA PRO A 541 -20.56 -2.79 -3.26
C PRO A 541 -20.18 -3.07 -1.80
N VAL A 542 -20.76 -4.13 -1.23
CA VAL A 542 -20.58 -4.55 0.17
C VAL A 542 -20.31 -6.04 0.25
N VAL A 543 -19.54 -6.45 1.25
CA VAL A 543 -19.33 -7.87 1.58
C VAL A 543 -20.05 -8.18 2.87
N ILE A 544 -20.84 -9.25 2.86
CA ILE A 544 -21.61 -9.73 4.01
C ILE A 544 -21.06 -11.08 4.45
N ALA A 545 -20.85 -11.24 5.74
CA ALA A 545 -20.52 -12.51 6.38
C ALA A 545 -21.36 -12.67 7.65
N GLY A 546 -21.97 -13.85 7.86
CA GLY A 546 -22.79 -14.11 9.05
C GLY A 546 -23.96 -13.12 9.23
N GLY A 547 -24.49 -12.55 8.14
CA GLY A 547 -25.56 -11.56 8.17
C GLY A 547 -25.13 -10.11 8.47
N SER A 548 -23.82 -9.85 8.64
CA SER A 548 -23.29 -8.50 8.88
C SER A 548 -22.41 -8.02 7.73
N ILE A 549 -22.44 -6.72 7.41
CA ILE A 549 -21.52 -6.12 6.45
C ILE A 549 -20.13 -6.05 7.08
N ILE A 550 -19.16 -6.75 6.48
CA ILE A 550 -17.77 -6.80 6.95
C ILE A 550 -16.82 -5.91 6.13
N ALA A 551 -17.20 -5.53 4.91
CA ALA A 551 -16.41 -4.61 4.07
C ALA A 551 -17.31 -3.78 3.15
N ARG A 552 -16.86 -2.57 2.80
CA ARG A 552 -17.57 -1.63 1.92
C ARG A 552 -16.62 -1.06 0.88
N GLY A 553 -17.05 -1.00 -0.37
CA GLY A 553 -16.35 -0.29 -1.43
C GLY A 553 -16.63 1.21 -1.42
N SER A 554 -16.03 1.92 -2.38
CA SER A 554 -16.36 3.33 -2.63
C SER A 554 -17.77 3.47 -3.21
N THR A 555 -18.45 4.57 -2.88
CA THR A 555 -19.73 4.92 -3.50
C THR A 555 -19.51 5.38 -4.95
N THR A 556 -20.41 4.99 -5.85
CA THR A 556 -20.31 5.30 -7.29
C THR A 556 -21.69 5.44 -7.93
N THR A 557 -21.81 6.25 -8.98
CA THR A 557 -23.00 6.32 -9.84
C THR A 557 -22.94 5.34 -11.02
N ALA A 558 -21.80 4.66 -11.22
CA ALA A 558 -21.61 3.68 -12.30
C ALA A 558 -22.19 2.31 -11.93
N ASN A 559 -22.40 1.48 -12.95
CA ASN A 559 -22.85 0.07 -12.80
C ASN A 559 -21.71 -0.90 -12.48
N SER A 560 -20.62 -0.38 -11.91
CA SER A 560 -19.42 -1.13 -11.54
C SER A 560 -18.70 -0.43 -10.39
N GLY A 561 -18.05 -1.21 -9.54
CA GLY A 561 -17.30 -0.72 -8.38
C GLY A 561 -16.32 -1.78 -7.88
N ALA A 562 -15.59 -1.46 -6.82
CA ALA A 562 -14.61 -2.37 -6.24
C ALA A 562 -14.57 -2.29 -4.71
N ILE A 563 -14.20 -3.40 -4.08
CA ILE A 563 -13.93 -3.52 -2.64
C ILE A 563 -12.47 -3.93 -2.50
N ALA A 564 -11.66 -3.22 -1.72
CA ALA A 564 -10.28 -3.61 -1.49
C ALA A 564 -10.22 -4.91 -0.68
N LEU A 565 -9.35 -5.84 -1.09
CA LEU A 565 -9.17 -7.12 -0.39
C LEU A 565 -8.62 -6.93 1.03
N SER A 566 -7.83 -5.86 1.26
CA SER A 566 -7.34 -5.48 2.59
C SER A 566 -8.45 -5.23 3.59
N ASP A 567 -9.64 -4.85 3.11
CA ASP A 567 -10.77 -4.48 3.94
C ASP A 567 -11.66 -5.69 4.27
N ILE A 568 -11.40 -6.85 3.64
CA ILE A 568 -12.14 -8.09 3.87
C ILE A 568 -11.39 -8.92 4.91
N ALA A 569 -11.74 -8.73 6.19
CA ALA A 569 -11.33 -9.65 7.25
C ALA A 569 -12.16 -10.94 7.15
N VAL A 570 -11.63 -11.98 6.49
CA VAL A 570 -12.33 -13.26 6.31
C VAL A 570 -12.41 -13.99 7.66
N PRO A 571 -13.61 -14.25 8.21
CA PRO A 571 -13.75 -15.09 9.40
C PRO A 571 -13.51 -16.55 9.03
N ASP A 572 -12.80 -17.31 9.88
CA ASP A 572 -12.38 -18.70 9.64
C ASP A 572 -13.53 -19.70 9.37
N THR A 573 -14.81 -19.30 9.51
CA THR A 573 -15.99 -20.19 9.42
C THR A 573 -17.21 -19.63 8.67
N GLY A 574 -17.12 -18.49 7.97
CA GLY A 574 -18.29 -17.82 7.36
C GLY A 574 -18.31 -17.85 5.83
N ASN A 575 -19.41 -18.33 5.22
CA ASN A 575 -19.69 -18.07 3.80
C ASN A 575 -19.84 -16.55 3.59
N ILE A 576 -18.99 -15.97 2.75
CA ILE A 576 -19.05 -14.56 2.35
C ILE A 576 -19.93 -14.38 1.11
N ALA A 577 -20.65 -13.27 1.05
CA ALA A 577 -21.45 -12.87 -0.11
C ALA A 577 -21.18 -11.41 -0.46
N VAL A 578 -20.90 -11.12 -1.72
CA VAL A 578 -20.82 -9.76 -2.26
C VAL A 578 -22.22 -9.36 -2.72
N MET A 579 -22.63 -8.14 -2.40
CA MET A 579 -23.89 -7.51 -2.80
C MET A 579 -23.66 -6.02 -3.07
N VAL A 580 -24.68 -5.28 -3.51
CA VAL A 580 -24.60 -3.83 -3.76
C VAL A 580 -25.70 -3.11 -2.99
N SER A 581 -25.31 -2.16 -2.14
CA SER A 581 -26.23 -1.22 -1.49
C SER A 581 -26.58 -0.10 -2.47
N VAL A 582 -27.81 0.39 -2.42
CA VAL A 582 -28.27 1.54 -3.21
C VAL A 582 -28.77 2.64 -2.29
N ALA A 583 -28.40 3.89 -2.57
CA ALA A 583 -28.80 5.06 -1.82
C ALA A 583 -29.40 6.14 -2.73
N LEU A 584 -30.52 6.72 -2.29
CA LEU A 584 -31.13 7.94 -2.85
C LEU A 584 -31.08 9.04 -1.80
N GLY A 585 -29.99 9.83 -1.82
CA GLY A 585 -29.71 10.78 -0.73
C GLY A 585 -29.54 10.05 0.62
N PRO A 586 -30.30 10.41 1.67
CA PRO A 586 -30.19 9.76 2.99
C PRO A 586 -30.92 8.41 3.09
N VAL A 587 -31.66 8.00 2.06
CA VAL A 587 -32.40 6.72 2.04
C VAL A 587 -31.52 5.63 1.44
N VAL A 588 -31.17 4.62 2.24
CA VAL A 588 -30.27 3.53 1.87
C VAL A 588 -31.01 2.20 1.97
N LEU A 589 -31.04 1.43 0.88
CA LEU A 589 -31.40 0.02 0.91
C LEU A 589 -30.14 -0.79 1.22
N GLN A 590 -30.10 -1.38 2.41
CA GLN A 590 -29.06 -2.30 2.81
C GLN A 590 -29.43 -3.73 2.36
N PRO A 591 -28.61 -4.36 1.51
CA PRO A 591 -28.89 -5.67 0.97
C PRO A 591 -28.61 -6.77 2.01
N ASP A 592 -29.28 -7.91 1.87
CA ASP A 592 -29.07 -9.12 2.67
C ASP A 592 -29.23 -10.39 1.84
N THR A 593 -28.77 -11.52 2.37
CA THR A 593 -28.75 -12.81 1.66
C THR A 593 -30.14 -13.42 1.42
N GLY A 594 -31.22 -12.84 1.98
CA GLY A 594 -32.61 -13.24 1.75
C GLY A 594 -33.30 -12.51 0.59
N MET A 595 -32.59 -11.62 -0.12
CA MET A 595 -33.08 -10.95 -1.32
C MET A 595 -33.06 -11.86 -2.57
N ALA A 596 -33.74 -11.46 -3.65
CA ALA A 596 -33.95 -12.28 -4.84
C ALA A 596 -32.65 -12.81 -5.48
N GLY A 597 -32.73 -13.98 -6.14
CA GLY A 597 -31.60 -14.61 -6.82
C GLY A 597 -30.90 -13.66 -7.82
N GLY A 598 -29.57 -13.72 -7.88
CA GLY A 598 -28.73 -12.83 -8.69
C GLY A 598 -28.32 -11.51 -8.01
N THR A 599 -28.77 -11.24 -6.77
CA THR A 599 -28.34 -10.05 -6.00
C THR A 599 -27.16 -10.31 -5.06
N SER A 600 -26.77 -11.59 -4.90
CA SER A 600 -25.63 -12.01 -4.09
C SER A 600 -24.82 -13.11 -4.79
N ALA A 601 -23.50 -13.06 -4.63
CA ALA A 601 -22.60 -14.11 -5.10
C ALA A 601 -21.36 -14.22 -4.20
N THR A 602 -20.81 -15.44 -4.06
CA THR A 602 -19.62 -15.71 -3.25
C THR A 602 -18.35 -15.58 -4.12
N PRO A 603 -17.45 -14.61 -3.85
CA PRO A 603 -16.25 -14.43 -4.66
C PRO A 603 -15.23 -15.55 -4.44
N ILE A 604 -14.41 -15.83 -5.45
CA ILE A 604 -13.21 -16.66 -5.31
C ILE A 604 -12.10 -15.75 -4.81
N LEU A 605 -11.58 -16.02 -3.61
CA LEU A 605 -10.54 -15.19 -2.97
C LEU A 605 -9.14 -15.80 -3.02
N LYS A 606 -9.03 -17.10 -3.30
CA LYS A 606 -7.74 -17.81 -3.33
C LYS A 606 -7.23 -17.90 -4.76
N ALA A 607 -5.99 -17.46 -4.98
CA ALA A 607 -5.32 -17.66 -6.26
C ALA A 607 -4.86 -19.12 -6.40
N PRO A 608 -4.88 -19.70 -7.61
CA PRO A 608 -4.22 -20.97 -7.87
C PRO A 608 -2.73 -20.90 -7.53
N MET A 609 -2.21 -21.91 -6.82
CA MET A 609 -0.79 -21.98 -6.49
C MET A 609 -0.04 -22.72 -7.59
N ILE A 610 0.88 -22.05 -8.29
CA ILE A 610 1.65 -22.66 -9.37
C ILE A 610 2.59 -23.75 -8.82
N GLN A 611 2.65 -24.87 -9.52
CA GLN A 611 3.58 -25.97 -9.27
C GLN A 611 4.67 -26.02 -10.35
N PRO A 612 5.82 -26.67 -10.09
CA PRO A 612 6.91 -26.75 -11.06
C PRO A 612 6.46 -27.30 -12.41
N VAL A 613 6.92 -26.66 -13.49
CA VAL A 613 6.66 -27.07 -14.88
C VAL A 613 7.38 -28.38 -15.17
N SER A 614 6.77 -29.25 -15.96
CA SER A 614 7.43 -30.46 -16.47
C SER A 614 7.55 -30.41 -17.99
N ALA A 615 8.76 -30.33 -18.52
CA ALA A 615 9.05 -30.50 -19.94
C ALA A 615 9.25 -31.99 -20.28
N ASP A 616 8.53 -32.47 -21.29
CA ASP A 616 8.66 -33.83 -21.79
C ASP A 616 10.06 -34.03 -22.46
N PRO A 617 10.84 -35.04 -22.04
CA PRO A 617 12.20 -35.28 -22.51
C PRO A 617 12.29 -35.76 -23.98
N LEU A 618 11.19 -36.14 -24.62
CA LEU A 618 11.13 -36.57 -26.02
C LEU A 618 10.61 -35.50 -26.97
N THR A 619 9.64 -34.71 -26.53
CA THR A 619 8.93 -33.73 -27.36
C THR A 619 9.27 -32.29 -27.03
N ASN A 620 9.92 -32.02 -25.88
CA ASN A 620 10.13 -30.67 -25.33
C ASN A 620 8.83 -29.89 -25.06
N ILE A 621 7.67 -30.56 -25.06
CA ILE A 621 6.40 -29.93 -24.70
C ILE A 621 6.35 -29.74 -23.18
N ALA A 622 6.23 -28.49 -22.75
CA ALA A 622 6.07 -28.15 -21.34
C ALA A 622 4.61 -28.37 -20.90
N THR A 623 4.43 -28.95 -19.72
CA THR A 623 3.14 -29.03 -19.04
C THR A 623 3.17 -28.15 -17.80
N LEU A 624 2.21 -27.22 -17.75
CA LEU A 624 2.03 -26.28 -16.66
C LEU A 624 1.13 -26.93 -15.60
N HIS A 625 1.46 -26.75 -14.32
CA HIS A 625 0.72 -27.36 -13.21
C HIS A 625 0.37 -26.31 -12.16
N TRP A 626 -0.77 -26.49 -11.48
CA TRP A 626 -1.20 -25.67 -10.35
C TRP A 626 -2.04 -26.47 -9.36
N ALA A 627 -2.22 -25.96 -8.14
CA ALA A 627 -3.09 -26.58 -7.15
C ALA A 627 -4.58 -26.25 -7.42
N ALA A 628 -5.46 -27.21 -7.11
CA ALA A 628 -6.91 -26.98 -7.17
C ALA A 628 -7.36 -25.89 -6.19
N VAL A 629 -8.39 -25.13 -6.57
CA VAL A 629 -9.09 -24.16 -5.72
C VAL A 629 -10.49 -24.69 -5.43
N ASP A 630 -10.85 -24.83 -4.15
CA ASP A 630 -12.06 -25.54 -3.67
C ASP A 630 -13.41 -24.99 -4.19
N SER A 631 -13.40 -23.80 -4.80
CA SER A 631 -14.57 -23.12 -5.37
C SER A 631 -14.45 -22.86 -6.88
N ALA A 632 -13.48 -23.46 -7.57
CA ALA A 632 -13.28 -23.30 -9.01
C ALA A 632 -13.92 -24.45 -9.80
N ALA A 633 -14.65 -24.11 -10.86
CA ALA A 633 -15.18 -25.09 -11.83
C ALA A 633 -14.25 -25.23 -13.04
N THR A 634 -13.64 -24.14 -13.48
CA THR A 634 -12.66 -24.12 -14.58
C THR A 634 -11.52 -23.13 -14.28
N TYR A 635 -10.46 -23.16 -15.10
CA TYR A 635 -9.32 -22.27 -15.03
C TYR A 635 -9.10 -21.55 -16.36
N THR A 636 -8.48 -20.37 -16.29
CA THR A 636 -7.94 -19.64 -17.44
C THR A 636 -6.45 -19.47 -17.26
N VAL A 637 -5.67 -19.87 -18.27
CA VAL A 637 -4.22 -19.62 -18.33
C VAL A 637 -3.99 -18.41 -19.23
N LEU A 638 -3.26 -17.42 -18.74
CA LEU A 638 -2.86 -16.23 -19.49
C LEU A 638 -1.34 -16.21 -19.66
N PHE A 639 -0.88 -16.04 -20.89
CA PHE A 639 0.54 -15.99 -21.22
C PHE A 639 1.01 -14.53 -21.42
N THR A 640 2.30 -14.29 -21.21
CA THR A 640 2.93 -12.98 -21.42
C THR A 640 2.93 -12.50 -22.87
N ASP A 641 2.70 -13.40 -23.83
CA ASP A 641 2.55 -13.07 -25.25
C ASP A 641 1.14 -12.56 -25.63
N GLY A 642 0.23 -12.47 -24.64
CA GLY A 642 -1.14 -12.01 -24.81
C GLY A 642 -2.14 -13.11 -25.17
N THR A 643 -1.70 -14.36 -25.36
CA THR A 643 -2.60 -15.49 -25.59
C THR A 643 -3.26 -15.95 -24.28
N SER A 644 -4.46 -16.52 -24.39
CA SER A 644 -5.19 -17.04 -23.23
C SER A 644 -5.97 -18.30 -23.59
N HIS A 645 -6.00 -19.26 -22.68
CA HIS A 645 -6.80 -20.48 -22.79
C HIS A 645 -7.80 -20.54 -21.65
N LYS A 646 -9.08 -20.64 -21.98
CA LYS A 646 -10.20 -20.59 -21.03
C LYS A 646 -10.83 -21.98 -20.86
N ASP A 647 -11.67 -22.11 -19.84
CA ASP A 647 -12.50 -23.29 -19.57
C ASP A 647 -11.73 -24.59 -19.34
N ILE A 648 -10.52 -24.50 -18.78
CA ILE A 648 -9.70 -25.66 -18.45
C ILE A 648 -10.28 -26.32 -17.19
N SER A 649 -10.79 -27.55 -17.31
CA SER A 649 -11.41 -28.28 -16.19
C SER A 649 -10.43 -29.05 -15.30
N THR A 650 -9.15 -29.12 -15.69
CA THR A 650 -8.07 -29.80 -14.99
C THR A 650 -7.14 -28.81 -14.29
N THR A 651 -6.24 -29.31 -13.44
CA THR A 651 -5.21 -28.51 -12.75
C THR A 651 -3.86 -28.49 -13.48
N SER A 652 -3.89 -28.78 -14.78
CA SER A 652 -2.71 -28.80 -15.64
C SER A 652 -3.07 -28.42 -17.07
N TYR A 653 -2.08 -27.91 -17.80
CA TYR A 653 -2.20 -27.53 -19.20
C TYR A 653 -0.92 -27.86 -19.98
N PRO A 654 -0.95 -28.81 -20.92
CA PRO A 654 0.17 -29.04 -21.84
C PRO A 654 0.17 -27.98 -22.95
N LEU A 655 1.34 -27.42 -23.25
CA LEU A 655 1.51 -26.56 -24.42
C LEU A 655 1.24 -27.34 -25.71
N GLN A 656 0.76 -26.66 -26.75
CA GLN A 656 0.49 -27.29 -28.05
C GLN A 656 1.75 -27.48 -28.90
N GLN A 657 2.81 -26.72 -28.62
CA GLN A 657 4.08 -26.76 -29.33
C GLN A 657 5.24 -26.60 -28.33
N ALA A 658 6.39 -27.17 -28.65
CA ALA A 658 7.61 -26.97 -27.89
C ALA A 658 8.11 -25.53 -28.03
N LEU A 659 8.60 -24.96 -26.91
CA LEU A 659 9.23 -23.64 -26.93
C LEU A 659 10.62 -23.70 -27.55
N THR A 660 11.06 -22.60 -28.14
CA THR A 660 12.45 -22.43 -28.57
C THR A 660 13.36 -22.16 -27.38
N THR A 661 14.62 -22.60 -27.48
CA THR A 661 15.64 -22.36 -26.45
C THR A 661 15.78 -20.87 -26.16
N GLY A 662 15.75 -20.49 -24.88
CA GLY A 662 15.88 -19.11 -24.43
C GLY A 662 14.61 -18.25 -24.57
N ALA A 663 13.47 -18.82 -24.98
CA ALA A 663 12.21 -18.09 -25.02
C ALA A 663 11.80 -17.63 -23.60
N GLN A 664 11.46 -16.35 -23.47
CA GLN A 664 10.98 -15.75 -22.23
C GLN A 664 9.45 -15.74 -22.21
N VAL A 665 8.86 -16.86 -21.80
CA VAL A 665 7.42 -17.01 -21.64
C VAL A 665 7.09 -17.22 -20.18
N SER A 666 6.21 -16.40 -19.63
CA SER A 666 5.63 -16.59 -18.31
C SER A 666 4.11 -16.72 -18.42
N TYR A 667 3.49 -17.31 -17.41
CA TYR A 667 2.05 -17.50 -17.35
C TYR A 667 1.48 -17.18 -15.97
N THR A 668 0.21 -16.82 -15.94
CA THR A 668 -0.62 -16.78 -14.74
C THR A 668 -1.84 -17.66 -14.93
N VAL A 669 -2.40 -18.16 -13.82
CA VAL A 669 -3.60 -18.98 -13.82
C VAL A 669 -4.67 -18.31 -12.97
N GLN A 670 -5.88 -18.24 -13.51
CA GLN A 670 -7.05 -17.69 -12.86
C GLN A 670 -8.12 -18.78 -12.69
N ALA A 671 -8.72 -18.88 -11.50
CA ALA A 671 -9.83 -19.79 -11.24
C ALA A 671 -11.17 -19.13 -11.58
N ASN A 672 -12.10 -19.87 -12.20
CA ASN A 672 -13.42 -19.39 -12.60
C ASN A 672 -14.54 -20.28 -12.05
N ASN A 673 -15.71 -19.70 -11.77
CA ASN A 673 -16.92 -20.43 -11.40
C ASN A 673 -18.19 -19.58 -11.67
N THR A 674 -19.37 -20.12 -11.38
CA THR A 674 -20.64 -19.40 -11.35
C THR A 674 -21.31 -19.60 -9.99
N SER A 675 -21.78 -18.51 -9.36
CA SER A 675 -22.54 -18.55 -8.08
C SER A 675 -23.83 -17.76 -8.25
N ASN A 676 -24.98 -18.37 -7.96
CA ASN A 676 -26.31 -17.77 -8.12
C ASN A 676 -26.56 -17.12 -9.50
N GLY A 677 -26.01 -17.70 -10.58
CA GLY A 677 -26.12 -17.18 -11.94
C GLY A 677 -25.14 -16.04 -12.28
N VAL A 678 -24.25 -15.67 -11.37
CA VAL A 678 -23.23 -14.61 -11.54
C VAL A 678 -21.89 -15.24 -11.90
N ALA A 679 -21.23 -14.74 -12.95
CA ALA A 679 -19.90 -15.21 -13.36
C ALA A 679 -18.82 -14.73 -12.38
N LEU A 680 -17.95 -15.65 -11.96
CA LEU A 680 -16.89 -15.41 -10.98
C LEU A 680 -15.52 -15.69 -11.61
N ALA A 681 -14.57 -14.79 -11.35
CA ALA A 681 -13.16 -15.00 -11.65
C ALA A 681 -12.32 -14.61 -10.43
N GLY A 682 -11.49 -15.52 -9.93
CA GLY A 682 -10.61 -15.34 -8.77
C GLY A 682 -9.36 -14.53 -9.09
N PRO A 683 -8.49 -14.25 -8.10
CA PRO A 683 -7.24 -13.55 -8.36
C PRO A 683 -6.31 -14.40 -9.23
N PRO A 684 -5.53 -13.79 -10.14
CA PRO A 684 -4.49 -14.50 -10.89
C PRO A 684 -3.39 -14.97 -9.93
N SER A 685 -2.81 -16.12 -10.23
CA SER A 685 -1.60 -16.61 -9.55
C SER A 685 -0.44 -15.60 -9.65
N ILE A 686 0.59 -15.82 -8.83
CA ILE A 686 1.89 -15.19 -9.07
C ILE A 686 2.39 -15.65 -10.45
N PRO A 687 2.97 -14.75 -11.28
CA PRO A 687 3.55 -15.14 -12.57
C PRO A 687 4.63 -16.20 -12.40
N ALA A 688 4.57 -17.25 -13.21
CA ALA A 688 5.58 -18.29 -13.27
C ALA A 688 6.23 -18.33 -14.64
N THR A 689 7.56 -18.45 -14.67
CA THR A 689 8.33 -18.54 -15.91
C THR A 689 8.47 -19.99 -16.34
N ILE A 690 8.34 -20.24 -17.64
CA ILE A 690 8.58 -21.56 -18.23
C ILE A 690 10.09 -21.69 -18.49
N PRO A 691 10.79 -22.65 -17.87
CA PRO A 691 12.23 -22.78 -18.04
C PRO A 691 12.57 -23.30 -19.46
N THR A 692 13.34 -22.52 -20.23
CA THR A 692 13.70 -22.84 -21.63
C THR A 692 15.21 -23.01 -21.88
N SER A 693 16.01 -22.97 -20.82
CA SER A 693 17.44 -23.27 -20.87
C SER A 693 17.70 -24.73 -21.26
N VAL A 694 18.84 -25.02 -21.89
CA VAL A 694 19.23 -26.37 -22.32
C VAL A 694 20.64 -26.74 -21.85
N ALA A 695 20.86 -28.00 -21.50
CA ALA A 695 22.18 -28.56 -21.21
C ALA A 695 22.64 -29.45 -22.36
N ASN A 696 23.54 -28.94 -23.21
CA ASN A 696 24.04 -29.69 -24.36
C ASN A 696 25.12 -30.68 -23.93
N ILE A 697 24.98 -31.94 -24.35
CA ILE A 697 26.00 -32.98 -24.15
C ILE A 697 27.23 -32.60 -24.98
N SER A 698 28.37 -32.46 -24.32
CA SER A 698 29.66 -32.10 -24.91
C SER A 698 30.53 -33.33 -25.17
N ARG A 699 30.40 -34.36 -24.34
CA ARG A 699 31.13 -35.62 -24.47
C ARG A 699 30.24 -36.77 -24.02
N VAL A 700 30.26 -37.84 -24.81
CA VAL A 700 29.68 -39.13 -24.43
C VAL A 700 30.65 -40.25 -24.81
N ARG A 701 30.89 -41.18 -23.90
CA ARG A 701 31.68 -42.40 -24.14
C ARG A 701 30.92 -43.56 -23.55
N PHE A 702 30.70 -44.57 -24.37
CA PHE A 702 30.12 -45.84 -23.94
C PHE A 702 31.14 -46.94 -24.19
N ASP A 703 31.51 -47.67 -23.13
CA ASP A 703 32.45 -48.79 -23.21
C ASP A 703 31.76 -50.14 -23.41
N GLY A 704 30.44 -50.18 -23.65
CA GLY A 704 29.65 -51.41 -23.75
C GLY A 704 28.91 -51.78 -22.46
N SER A 705 29.32 -51.22 -21.32
CA SER A 705 28.62 -51.37 -20.03
C SER A 705 28.42 -50.03 -19.32
N ASN A 706 29.46 -49.21 -19.21
CA ASN A 706 29.42 -47.89 -18.59
C ASN A 706 29.31 -46.78 -19.63
N VAL A 707 28.46 -45.82 -19.33
CA VAL A 707 28.29 -44.57 -20.06
C VAL A 707 28.91 -43.46 -19.20
N GLY A 708 29.93 -42.79 -19.74
CA GLY A 708 30.43 -41.53 -19.22
C GLY A 708 29.94 -40.37 -20.07
N MET A 709 29.32 -39.37 -19.44
CA MET A 709 28.75 -38.20 -20.10
C MET A 709 29.17 -36.90 -19.41
N GLU A 710 29.39 -35.86 -20.21
CA GLU A 710 29.67 -34.50 -19.77
C GLU A 710 28.83 -33.51 -20.57
N TRP A 711 28.28 -32.48 -19.93
CA TRP A 711 27.45 -31.46 -20.56
C TRP A 711 27.75 -30.05 -20.05
N ALA A 712 27.31 -29.04 -20.80
CA ALA A 712 27.51 -27.64 -20.43
C ALA A 712 26.68 -27.27 -19.18
N ALA A 713 27.28 -26.48 -18.29
CA ALA A 713 26.60 -25.92 -17.13
C ALA A 713 25.53 -24.89 -17.55
N VAL A 714 24.41 -24.88 -16.85
CA VAL A 714 23.29 -23.95 -17.01
C VAL A 714 23.14 -23.13 -15.73
N ALA A 715 23.16 -21.80 -15.83
CA ALA A 715 23.33 -20.89 -14.69
C ALA A 715 22.21 -20.97 -13.63
N ASP A 716 20.99 -21.29 -14.05
CA ASP A 716 19.79 -21.39 -13.21
C ASP A 716 19.43 -22.85 -12.84
N ALA A 717 20.27 -23.81 -13.22
CA ALA A 717 20.05 -25.23 -12.91
C ALA A 717 20.47 -25.56 -11.47
N LEU A 718 19.55 -26.12 -10.71
CA LEU A 718 19.81 -26.72 -9.40
C LEU A 718 20.34 -28.16 -9.52
N SER A 719 19.91 -28.85 -10.57
CA SER A 719 20.37 -30.20 -10.95
C SER A 719 20.08 -30.47 -12.42
N TYR A 720 20.44 -31.67 -12.89
CA TYR A 720 20.24 -32.14 -14.26
C TYR A 720 19.58 -33.51 -14.22
N ALA A 721 18.48 -33.66 -14.97
CA ALA A 721 17.83 -34.93 -15.22
C ALA A 721 18.41 -35.56 -16.50
N ILE A 722 18.89 -36.79 -16.38
CA ILE A 722 19.49 -37.57 -17.45
C ILE A 722 18.47 -38.62 -17.87
N PHE A 723 18.28 -38.76 -19.18
CA PHE A 723 17.43 -39.79 -19.76
C PHE A 723 18.17 -40.54 -20.85
N VAL A 724 18.00 -41.85 -20.93
CA VAL A 724 18.47 -42.65 -22.07
C VAL A 724 17.29 -43.35 -22.70
N TYR A 725 17.14 -43.18 -24.00
CA TYR A 725 16.09 -43.82 -24.78
C TYR A 725 16.69 -44.80 -25.77
N ASP A 726 15.98 -45.90 -26.00
CA ASP A 726 16.26 -46.77 -27.15
C ASP A 726 15.64 -46.21 -28.45
N ASP A 727 15.86 -46.91 -29.56
CA ASP A 727 15.31 -46.56 -30.88
C ASP A 727 13.78 -46.65 -30.98
N LEU A 728 13.11 -47.32 -30.03
CA LEU A 728 11.64 -47.35 -29.90
C LEU A 728 11.13 -46.24 -28.98
N GLN A 729 11.99 -45.31 -28.57
CA GLN A 729 11.65 -44.24 -27.64
C GLN A 729 11.22 -44.78 -26.26
N GLN A 730 11.68 -45.97 -25.86
CA GLN A 730 11.51 -46.47 -24.50
C GLN A 730 12.62 -45.92 -23.60
N ASN A 731 12.23 -45.33 -22.47
CA ASN A 731 13.16 -44.83 -21.47
C ASN A 731 13.83 -46.01 -20.75
N THR A 732 15.12 -46.19 -20.95
CA THR A 732 15.91 -47.28 -20.35
C THR A 732 16.70 -46.84 -19.12
N TYR A 733 16.86 -45.54 -18.90
CA TYR A 733 17.59 -45.02 -17.74
C TYR A 733 17.14 -43.60 -17.38
N THR A 734 16.97 -43.35 -16.08
CA THR A 734 16.72 -42.00 -15.55
C THR A 734 17.52 -41.76 -14.29
N ALA A 735 18.16 -40.59 -14.20
CA ALA A 735 18.85 -40.13 -13.00
C ALA A 735 18.79 -38.63 -12.87
N ILE A 736 19.04 -38.14 -11.65
CA ILE A 736 19.19 -36.70 -11.37
C ILE A 736 20.53 -36.50 -10.67
N THR A 737 21.31 -35.50 -11.11
CA THR A 737 22.61 -35.15 -10.51
C THR A 737 22.79 -33.63 -10.46
N SER A 738 23.50 -33.12 -9.45
CA SER A 738 23.90 -31.70 -9.39
C SER A 738 25.20 -31.40 -10.15
N GLN A 739 25.88 -32.43 -10.65
CA GLN A 739 27.15 -32.30 -11.38
C GLN A 739 26.90 -32.09 -12.88
N THR A 740 27.90 -31.58 -13.61
CA THR A 740 27.89 -31.45 -15.08
C THR A 740 28.45 -32.66 -15.81
N SER A 741 28.60 -33.76 -15.09
CA SER A 741 29.08 -35.05 -15.59
C SER A 741 28.43 -36.18 -14.82
N ALA A 742 28.23 -37.31 -15.48
CA ALA A 742 27.76 -38.54 -14.84
C ALA A 742 28.42 -39.78 -15.45
N THR A 743 28.53 -40.81 -14.63
CA THR A 743 28.87 -42.17 -15.07
C THR A 743 27.81 -43.13 -14.55
N PHE A 744 27.27 -43.96 -15.43
CA PHE A 744 26.22 -44.92 -15.09
C PHE A 744 26.29 -46.15 -15.98
N ILE A 745 25.69 -47.24 -15.52
CA ILE A 745 25.67 -48.53 -16.23
C ILE A 745 24.38 -48.63 -17.03
N ILE A 746 24.50 -49.11 -18.26
CA ILE A 746 23.36 -49.59 -19.05
C ILE A 746 23.64 -51.00 -19.54
N THR A 747 22.60 -51.80 -19.65
CA THR A 747 22.67 -53.13 -20.28
C THR A 747 22.02 -53.03 -21.65
N PRO A 748 22.79 -52.80 -22.73
CA PRO A 748 22.21 -52.64 -24.05
C PRO A 748 21.68 -53.99 -24.56
N ALA A 749 20.48 -53.97 -25.14
CA ALA A 749 19.97 -55.10 -25.90
C ALA A 749 20.61 -55.11 -27.30
N ALA A 750 20.92 -56.31 -27.80
CA ALA A 750 21.48 -56.48 -29.14
C ALA A 750 20.56 -55.86 -30.20
N GLY A 751 21.15 -55.08 -31.11
CA GLY A 751 20.44 -54.44 -32.23
C GLY A 751 19.68 -53.16 -31.91
N ARG A 752 19.72 -52.67 -30.68
CA ARG A 752 19.18 -51.36 -30.31
C ARG A 752 20.21 -50.26 -30.48
N THR A 753 19.75 -49.07 -30.81
CA THR A 753 20.54 -47.83 -30.64
C THR A 753 20.04 -47.07 -29.42
N TYR A 754 20.95 -46.38 -28.74
CA TYR A 754 20.65 -45.66 -27.51
C TYR A 754 21.08 -44.21 -27.64
N THR A 755 20.19 -43.32 -27.23
CA THR A 755 20.40 -41.88 -27.27
C THR A 755 20.14 -41.29 -25.90
N ALA A 756 21.12 -40.55 -25.38
CA ALA A 756 21.02 -39.87 -24.11
C ALA A 756 20.64 -38.40 -24.29
N TYR A 757 19.87 -37.90 -23.33
CA TYR A 757 19.41 -36.52 -23.22
C TYR A 757 19.65 -35.99 -21.82
N VAL A 758 19.87 -34.69 -21.70
CA VAL A 758 20.00 -33.99 -20.42
C VAL A 758 19.05 -32.80 -20.39
N GLN A 759 18.29 -32.68 -19.32
CA GLN A 759 17.41 -31.56 -19.02
C GLN A 759 17.87 -30.86 -17.73
N PRO A 760 18.11 -29.54 -17.75
CA PRO A 760 18.26 -28.76 -16.52
C PRO A 760 17.01 -28.83 -15.66
N VAL A 761 17.18 -28.89 -14.34
CA VAL A 761 16.10 -28.78 -13.36
C VAL A 761 16.32 -27.48 -12.58
N THR A 762 15.36 -26.56 -12.67
CA THR A 762 15.41 -25.23 -12.04
C THR A 762 14.39 -25.17 -10.90
N ILE A 763 14.35 -24.05 -10.17
CA ILE A 763 13.28 -23.79 -9.18
C ILE A 763 11.89 -23.75 -9.83
N HIS A 764 11.81 -23.48 -11.14
CA HIS A 764 10.56 -23.42 -11.90
C HIS A 764 10.17 -24.77 -12.53
N GLY A 765 10.98 -25.81 -12.38
CA GLY A 765 10.73 -27.16 -12.92
C GLY A 765 11.77 -27.63 -13.93
N THR A 766 11.44 -28.63 -14.74
CA THR A 766 12.35 -29.19 -15.75
C THR A 766 12.34 -28.34 -17.02
N ALA A 767 13.54 -27.96 -17.47
CA ALA A 767 13.75 -27.19 -18.67
C ALA A 767 13.81 -28.09 -19.92
N LEU A 768 14.04 -27.47 -21.08
CA LEU A 768 14.13 -28.19 -22.35
C LEU A 768 15.36 -29.10 -22.39
N ARG A 769 15.28 -30.20 -23.15
CA ARG A 769 16.44 -31.06 -23.37
C ARG A 769 17.44 -30.36 -24.29
N GLY A 770 18.74 -30.58 -24.05
CA GLY A 770 19.79 -30.15 -24.97
C GLY A 770 20.00 -31.10 -26.15
N ILE A 771 21.09 -30.86 -26.88
CA ILE A 771 21.57 -31.75 -27.95
C ILE A 771 21.81 -33.15 -27.37
N SER A 772 21.30 -34.15 -28.08
CA SER A 772 21.40 -35.54 -27.69
C SER A 772 22.77 -36.15 -27.99
N GLY A 773 23.14 -37.18 -27.23
CA GLY A 773 24.37 -37.95 -27.45
C GLY A 773 24.04 -39.40 -27.77
N THR A 774 24.40 -39.88 -28.96
CA THR A 774 24.34 -41.31 -29.28
C THR A 774 25.41 -42.05 -28.49
N LEU A 775 25.01 -43.13 -27.80
CA LEU A 775 25.94 -43.85 -26.93
C LEU A 775 26.95 -44.68 -27.74
N PHE A 776 26.49 -45.38 -28.78
CA PHE A 776 27.38 -46.16 -29.64
C PHE A 776 28.05 -45.28 -30.69
N SER A 777 29.37 -45.43 -30.86
CA SER A 777 30.15 -44.74 -31.89
C SER A 777 30.71 -45.76 -32.88
N THR A 778 30.77 -45.43 -34.17
CA THR A 778 31.54 -46.25 -35.11
C THR A 778 33.03 -46.31 -34.74
N GLY A 779 33.64 -47.48 -34.82
CA GLY A 779 35.03 -47.68 -34.43
C GLY A 779 35.61 -49.04 -34.83
N ILE A 780 36.86 -49.28 -34.42
CA ILE A 780 37.53 -50.58 -34.56
C ILE A 780 37.47 -51.27 -33.19
N TYR A 781 36.93 -52.48 -33.15
CA TYR A 781 36.68 -53.21 -31.93
C TYR A 781 37.54 -54.46 -31.87
N VAL A 782 37.97 -54.81 -30.65
CA VAL A 782 38.71 -56.03 -30.37
C VAL A 782 37.75 -57.18 -30.04
N SER A 783 38.18 -58.41 -30.33
CA SER A 783 37.43 -59.60 -29.97
C SER A 783 37.32 -59.78 -28.46
N GLN A 784 36.26 -60.47 -28.02
CA GLN A 784 36.01 -60.80 -26.60
C GLN A 784 36.15 -62.30 -26.30
N GLN A 785 36.30 -63.13 -27.35
CA GLN A 785 36.42 -64.58 -27.21
C GLN A 785 37.78 -64.97 -26.63
N PRO A 786 37.89 -66.03 -25.82
CA PRO A 786 39.17 -66.55 -25.36
C PRO A 786 39.99 -67.10 -26.54
N ALA A 787 41.32 -67.07 -26.41
CA ALA A 787 42.25 -67.55 -27.44
C ALA A 787 42.06 -69.05 -27.80
N ALA A 788 41.45 -69.83 -26.90
CA ALA A 788 41.11 -71.24 -27.14
C ALA A 788 39.96 -71.42 -28.14
N THR A 789 39.14 -70.40 -28.38
CA THR A 789 38.01 -70.42 -29.33
C THR A 789 38.37 -69.69 -30.61
N ALA A 790 38.92 -68.48 -30.50
CA ALA A 790 39.35 -67.68 -31.63
C ALA A 790 40.63 -66.93 -31.29
N TYR A 791 41.58 -66.91 -32.22
CA TYR A 791 42.79 -66.10 -32.09
C TYR A 791 42.40 -64.62 -32.00
N PRO A 792 43.02 -63.79 -31.13
CA PRO A 792 42.62 -62.38 -30.97
C PRO A 792 42.55 -61.62 -32.30
N TYR A 793 41.46 -60.86 -32.50
CA TYR A 793 41.16 -60.18 -33.75
C TYR A 793 40.56 -58.80 -33.54
N VAL A 794 40.55 -58.02 -34.61
CA VAL A 794 39.88 -56.72 -34.72
C VAL A 794 38.94 -56.67 -35.91
N TYR A 795 37.89 -55.87 -35.79
CA TYR A 795 36.91 -55.66 -36.84
C TYR A 795 36.29 -54.26 -36.71
N LEU A 796 35.77 -53.74 -37.81
CA LEU A 796 35.07 -52.47 -37.85
C LEU A 796 33.59 -52.70 -37.50
N ALA A 797 33.02 -51.89 -36.61
CA ALA A 797 31.60 -51.93 -36.27
C ALA A 797 30.99 -50.53 -36.32
N GLN A 798 29.86 -50.42 -37.02
CA GLN A 798 29.12 -49.16 -37.19
C GLN A 798 27.88 -49.07 -36.29
N ALA A 799 27.41 -50.20 -35.75
CA ALA A 799 26.28 -50.27 -34.83
C ALA A 799 26.45 -51.41 -33.80
N MET A 800 25.70 -51.35 -32.71
CA MET A 800 25.66 -52.41 -31.68
C MET A 800 25.30 -53.79 -32.23
N SER A 801 24.45 -53.87 -33.27
CA SER A 801 24.12 -55.13 -33.94
C SER A 801 25.31 -55.79 -34.62
N ALA A 802 26.38 -55.05 -34.91
CA ALA A 802 27.58 -55.55 -35.56
C ALA A 802 28.62 -56.11 -34.57
N MET A 803 28.32 -56.10 -33.27
CA MET A 803 29.27 -56.49 -32.23
C MET A 803 29.33 -58.00 -32.05
N GLY A 804 30.56 -58.53 -31.94
CA GLY A 804 30.82 -59.88 -31.43
C GLY A 804 30.70 -59.96 -29.91
N THR A 805 30.61 -61.17 -29.37
CA THR A 805 30.50 -61.43 -27.92
C THR A 805 31.62 -62.35 -27.46
N ALA A 806 31.70 -62.62 -26.15
CA ALA A 806 32.64 -63.62 -25.63
C ALA A 806 32.33 -65.06 -26.12
N ALA A 807 31.12 -65.31 -26.63
CA ALA A 807 30.67 -66.63 -27.08
C ALA A 807 30.61 -66.77 -28.61
N ALA A 808 30.54 -65.68 -29.37
CA ALA A 808 30.30 -65.71 -30.82
C ALA A 808 31.09 -64.63 -31.58
N ASN A 809 31.48 -64.97 -32.80
CA ASN A 809 32.05 -64.04 -33.78
C ASN A 809 31.08 -62.87 -34.07
N PRO A 810 31.58 -61.70 -34.52
CA PRO A 810 30.72 -60.64 -35.02
C PRO A 810 29.87 -61.14 -36.21
N PRO A 811 28.62 -60.66 -36.35
CA PRO A 811 27.80 -60.99 -37.52
C PRO A 811 28.48 -60.58 -38.82
N ALA A 812 28.44 -61.44 -39.84
CA ALA A 812 29.10 -61.17 -41.11
C ALA A 812 28.43 -60.00 -41.85
N GLN A 813 29.23 -59.06 -42.35
CA GLN A 813 28.76 -57.85 -43.03
C GLN A 813 29.59 -57.55 -44.26
N ALA A 814 28.94 -57.09 -45.34
CA ALA A 814 29.69 -56.67 -46.52
C ALA A 814 30.32 -55.30 -46.27
N ILE A 815 31.62 -55.17 -46.53
CA ILE A 815 32.35 -53.91 -46.41
C ILE A 815 32.61 -53.39 -47.82
N THR A 816 32.15 -52.18 -48.10
CA THR A 816 32.34 -51.54 -49.41
C THR A 816 33.26 -50.34 -49.28
N MET A 817 34.19 -50.23 -50.21
CA MET A 817 35.15 -49.15 -50.34
C MET A 817 35.18 -48.64 -51.77
N TYR A 818 35.32 -47.34 -51.95
CA TYR A 818 35.43 -46.68 -53.24
C TYR A 818 36.89 -46.26 -53.45
N LEU A 819 37.40 -46.50 -54.65
CA LEU A 819 38.80 -46.28 -54.99
C LEU A 819 38.93 -45.35 -56.20
N PRO A 820 39.96 -44.48 -56.23
CA PRO A 820 40.30 -43.65 -57.39
C PRO A 820 40.80 -44.53 -58.55
N GLU A 821 41.17 -43.91 -59.67
CA GLU A 821 41.82 -44.63 -60.79
C GLU A 821 43.07 -45.39 -60.31
N LEU A 822 43.16 -46.67 -60.66
CA LEU A 822 44.20 -47.60 -60.19
C LEU A 822 45.26 -47.86 -61.28
N GLY A 823 44.91 -47.69 -62.54
CA GLY A 823 45.82 -47.83 -63.66
C GLY A 823 46.45 -46.51 -64.13
N ALA A 824 47.23 -46.59 -65.20
CA ALA A 824 47.84 -45.41 -65.84
C ALA A 824 46.84 -44.62 -66.70
N THR A 825 45.68 -45.22 -67.03
CA THR A 825 44.64 -44.65 -67.88
C THR A 825 43.27 -44.93 -67.26
N ALA A 826 42.30 -44.04 -67.51
CA ALA A 826 40.93 -44.23 -67.03
C ALA A 826 40.36 -45.60 -67.46
N GLY A 827 39.77 -46.34 -66.53
CA GLY A 827 39.13 -47.62 -66.81
C GLY A 827 40.09 -48.80 -67.00
N ALA A 828 41.30 -48.74 -66.43
CA ALA A 828 42.34 -49.75 -66.62
C ALA A 828 41.97 -51.18 -66.18
N LEU A 829 41.01 -51.34 -65.26
CA LEU A 829 40.48 -52.66 -64.86
C LEU A 829 39.35 -53.19 -65.74
N GLY A 830 38.90 -52.42 -66.74
CA GLY A 830 37.76 -52.79 -67.58
C GLY A 830 36.41 -52.71 -66.85
N ALA A 831 35.37 -53.24 -67.50
CA ALA A 831 33.99 -53.22 -66.98
C ALA A 831 33.59 -54.53 -66.26
N THR A 832 34.38 -55.59 -66.40
CA THR A 832 34.08 -56.90 -65.82
C THR A 832 34.51 -56.94 -64.35
N PRO A 833 33.63 -57.38 -63.42
CA PRO A 833 34.01 -57.63 -62.04
C PRO A 833 35.22 -58.56 -61.91
N ILE A 834 36.22 -58.17 -61.11
CA ILE A 834 37.33 -59.03 -60.73
C ILE A 834 37.02 -59.55 -59.33
N THR A 835 36.95 -60.87 -59.16
CA THR A 835 36.57 -61.50 -57.89
C THR A 835 37.48 -62.68 -57.59
N ALA A 836 37.97 -62.78 -56.36
CA ALA A 836 38.61 -63.98 -55.81
C ALA A 836 38.33 -64.05 -54.30
N GLY A 837 37.78 -65.18 -53.85
CA GLY A 837 37.33 -65.34 -52.47
C GLY A 837 36.34 -64.27 -52.03
N PRO A 838 36.55 -63.63 -50.86
CA PRO A 838 35.67 -62.56 -50.38
C PRO A 838 35.89 -61.21 -51.08
N PHE A 839 36.93 -61.06 -51.90
CA PHE A 839 37.31 -59.78 -52.50
C PHE A 839 36.72 -59.63 -53.90
N SER A 840 36.06 -58.51 -54.17
CA SER A 840 35.56 -58.16 -55.49
C SER A 840 35.76 -56.69 -55.81
N ILE A 841 36.22 -56.34 -57.01
CA ILE A 841 36.27 -54.96 -57.51
C ILE A 841 35.42 -54.82 -58.77
N THR A 842 34.57 -53.79 -58.77
CA THR A 842 33.57 -53.53 -59.82
C THR A 842 33.57 -52.04 -60.19
N PRO A 843 33.06 -51.65 -61.38
CA PRO A 843 32.81 -50.24 -61.67
C PRO A 843 31.82 -49.63 -60.67
N SER A 844 32.14 -48.45 -60.13
CA SER A 844 31.29 -47.76 -59.15
C SER A 844 30.18 -46.92 -59.78
N GLY A 845 30.39 -46.45 -61.03
CA GLY A 845 29.57 -45.43 -61.68
C GLY A 845 29.90 -43.98 -61.28
N VAL A 846 30.89 -43.77 -60.41
CA VAL A 846 31.30 -42.44 -59.91
C VAL A 846 32.64 -42.04 -60.55
N ALA A 847 32.66 -40.94 -61.30
CA ALA A 847 33.84 -40.55 -62.09
C ALA A 847 35.11 -40.29 -61.26
N ALA A 848 34.99 -39.71 -60.07
CA ALA A 848 36.12 -39.43 -59.19
C ALA A 848 36.68 -40.67 -58.47
N LEU A 849 35.83 -41.68 -58.27
CA LEU A 849 36.14 -42.94 -57.60
C LEU A 849 35.62 -44.10 -58.44
N PRO A 850 36.21 -44.36 -59.63
CA PRO A 850 35.63 -45.24 -60.67
C PRO A 850 35.47 -46.70 -60.24
N TYR A 851 36.09 -47.11 -59.14
CA TYR A 851 36.06 -48.49 -58.66
C TYR A 851 35.41 -48.62 -57.30
N LYS A 852 34.66 -49.71 -57.13
CA LYS A 852 34.04 -50.16 -55.89
C LYS A 852 34.62 -51.51 -55.51
N LEU A 853 35.43 -51.54 -54.46
CA LEU A 853 35.98 -52.72 -53.81
C LEU A 853 35.03 -53.20 -52.71
N THR A 854 34.65 -54.47 -52.73
CA THR A 854 33.77 -55.09 -51.75
C THR A 854 34.46 -56.29 -51.12
N ILE A 855 34.49 -56.32 -49.79
CA ILE A 855 34.76 -57.52 -48.99
C ILE A 855 33.38 -58.09 -48.62
N SER A 856 33.07 -59.29 -49.10
CA SER A 856 31.75 -59.89 -48.92
C SER A 856 31.48 -60.29 -47.46
N ALA A 857 30.20 -60.50 -47.12
CA ALA A 857 29.78 -61.04 -45.83
C ALA A 857 30.01 -62.57 -45.73
N SER A 858 31.08 -63.09 -46.34
CA SER A 858 31.36 -64.53 -46.33
C SER A 858 31.93 -64.99 -44.99
N GLU A 859 31.77 -66.28 -44.69
CA GLU A 859 32.39 -66.91 -43.52
C GLU A 859 33.91 -66.79 -43.55
N GLU A 860 34.52 -66.77 -44.74
CA GLU A 860 35.98 -66.67 -44.86
C GLU A 860 36.54 -65.33 -44.33
N ALA A 861 35.82 -64.23 -44.56
CA ALA A 861 36.21 -62.91 -44.06
C ALA A 861 35.87 -62.70 -42.57
N TRP A 862 34.76 -63.29 -42.09
CA TRP A 862 34.18 -62.96 -40.78
C TRP A 862 34.22 -64.09 -39.73
N SER A 863 34.60 -65.31 -40.11
CA SER A 863 34.77 -66.42 -39.17
C SER A 863 36.20 -66.48 -38.66
N PHE A 864 36.34 -66.35 -37.34
CA PHE A 864 37.61 -66.47 -36.62
C PHE A 864 37.65 -67.78 -35.84
N ASN A 865 38.82 -68.41 -35.83
CA ASN A 865 39.12 -69.67 -35.16
C ASN A 865 40.54 -69.61 -34.56
N THR A 866 41.10 -70.74 -34.14
CA THR A 866 42.42 -70.82 -33.49
C THR A 866 43.61 -70.67 -34.44
N VAL A 867 43.39 -70.32 -35.71
CA VAL A 867 44.45 -70.10 -36.70
C VAL A 867 44.88 -68.63 -36.69
N ALA A 868 46.19 -68.38 -36.54
CA ALA A 868 46.74 -67.03 -36.46
C ALA A 868 46.66 -66.27 -37.81
N ILE A 869 46.93 -66.93 -38.94
CA ILE A 869 46.76 -66.36 -40.29
C ILE A 869 45.92 -67.33 -41.10
N ARG A 870 44.72 -66.91 -41.55
CA ARG A 870 43.80 -67.79 -42.29
C ARG A 870 44.36 -68.06 -43.70
N PRO A 871 44.75 -69.32 -44.02
CA PRO A 871 45.49 -69.62 -45.25
C PRO A 871 44.68 -69.46 -46.53
N LEU A 872 43.38 -69.80 -46.50
CA LEU A 872 42.49 -69.61 -47.65
C LEU A 872 42.32 -68.11 -47.96
N LEU A 873 42.01 -67.30 -46.94
CA LEU A 873 41.86 -65.86 -47.08
C LEU A 873 43.14 -65.20 -47.62
N GLN A 874 44.31 -65.65 -47.14
CA GLN A 874 45.61 -65.22 -47.62
C GLN A 874 45.81 -65.59 -49.10
N GLN A 875 45.46 -66.82 -49.50
CA GLN A 875 45.57 -67.29 -50.89
C GLN A 875 44.64 -66.51 -51.83
N ASP A 876 43.41 -66.23 -51.39
CA ASP A 876 42.43 -65.47 -52.16
C ASP A 876 42.82 -64.00 -52.26
N TYR A 877 43.40 -63.40 -51.21
CA TYR A 877 44.00 -62.07 -51.27
C TYR A 877 45.13 -61.99 -52.31
N ILE A 878 46.05 -62.97 -52.33
CA ILE A 878 47.14 -63.01 -53.32
C ILE A 878 46.57 -63.17 -54.74
N THR A 879 45.61 -64.08 -54.92
CA THR A 879 44.96 -64.35 -56.21
C THR A 879 44.21 -63.12 -56.71
N PHE A 880 43.48 -62.44 -55.81
CA PHE A 880 42.76 -61.21 -56.09
C PHE A 880 43.71 -60.11 -56.58
N LEU A 881 44.79 -59.83 -55.85
CA LEU A 881 45.74 -58.79 -56.24
C LEU A 881 46.47 -59.10 -57.55
N LYS A 882 46.79 -60.37 -57.84
CA LYS A 882 47.32 -60.78 -59.15
C LYS A 882 46.31 -60.52 -60.26
N ALA A 883 45.03 -60.78 -60.02
CA ALA A 883 43.96 -60.50 -60.97
C ALA A 883 43.68 -58.98 -61.12
N VAL A 884 43.90 -58.17 -60.10
CA VAL A 884 43.81 -56.70 -60.20
C VAL A 884 45.01 -56.12 -60.97
N GLU A 885 46.22 -56.65 -60.73
CA GLU A 885 47.43 -56.26 -61.49
C GLU A 885 47.28 -56.61 -62.97
N LYS A 886 46.71 -57.78 -63.27
CA LYS A 886 46.45 -58.23 -64.64
C LYS A 886 45.06 -58.86 -64.74
N PRO A 887 44.03 -58.08 -65.11
CA PRO A 887 42.66 -58.57 -65.24
C PRO A 887 42.57 -59.76 -66.21
N PRO A 888 41.85 -60.84 -65.84
CA PRO A 888 41.74 -62.03 -66.68
C PRO A 888 40.80 -61.83 -67.89
N ALA A 889 39.94 -60.81 -67.86
CA ALA A 889 38.99 -60.50 -68.92
C ALA A 889 39.46 -59.31 -69.78
N GLY A 890 39.83 -59.59 -71.03
CA GLY A 890 40.25 -58.59 -72.02
C GLY A 890 41.73 -58.19 -71.89
N ASN A 891 42.33 -57.76 -73.01
CA ASN A 891 43.68 -57.17 -73.02
C ASN A 891 43.65 -55.74 -72.43
N VAL A 892 43.19 -55.59 -71.19
CA VAL A 892 43.19 -54.31 -70.48
C VAL A 892 44.51 -54.12 -69.72
N PRO A 893 44.96 -52.86 -69.49
CA PRO A 893 46.27 -52.60 -68.89
C PRO A 893 46.45 -53.08 -67.44
N GLY A 894 45.38 -53.14 -66.64
CA GLY A 894 45.44 -53.51 -65.22
C GLY A 894 45.91 -52.38 -64.30
N ALA A 895 45.96 -52.66 -63.00
CA ALA A 895 46.42 -51.70 -62.00
C ALA A 895 47.94 -51.45 -62.11
N THR A 896 48.36 -50.21 -61.88
CA THR A 896 49.77 -49.87 -61.69
C THR A 896 50.28 -50.35 -60.34
N ALA A 897 51.60 -50.33 -60.11
CA ALA A 897 52.17 -50.66 -58.80
C ALA A 897 51.63 -49.76 -57.67
N TYR A 898 51.38 -48.47 -57.95
CA TYR A 898 50.69 -47.57 -57.02
C TYR A 898 49.26 -48.02 -56.75
N GLY A 899 48.50 -48.37 -57.79
CA GLY A 899 47.14 -48.89 -57.66
C GLY A 899 47.08 -50.17 -56.83
N ILE A 900 48.04 -51.08 -56.99
CA ILE A 900 48.15 -52.28 -56.14
C ILE A 900 48.43 -51.89 -54.69
N ALA A 901 49.41 -51.02 -54.42
CA ALA A 901 49.68 -50.56 -53.06
C ALA A 901 48.44 -49.93 -52.40
N LEU A 902 47.65 -49.15 -53.17
CA LEU A 902 46.40 -48.55 -52.71
C LEU A 902 45.34 -49.60 -52.33
N VAL A 903 45.15 -50.62 -53.18
CA VAL A 903 44.22 -51.73 -52.90
C VAL A 903 44.67 -52.52 -51.68
N GLN A 904 45.97 -52.79 -51.54
CA GLN A 904 46.52 -53.45 -50.35
C GLN A 904 46.22 -52.67 -49.07
N SER A 905 46.46 -51.35 -49.08
CA SER A 905 46.17 -50.49 -47.92
C SER A 905 44.68 -50.40 -47.63
N ALA A 906 43.82 -50.29 -48.65
CA ALA A 906 42.37 -50.27 -48.46
C ALA A 906 41.85 -51.58 -47.83
N ILE A 907 42.30 -52.73 -48.34
CA ILE A 907 41.95 -54.04 -47.74
C ILE A 907 42.48 -54.12 -46.31
N ALA A 908 43.75 -53.78 -46.06
CA ALA A 908 44.36 -53.87 -44.74
C ALA A 908 43.73 -52.93 -43.69
N ALA A 909 43.13 -51.82 -44.11
CA ALA A 909 42.43 -50.88 -43.24
C ALA A 909 41.02 -51.36 -42.84
N ALA A 910 40.35 -52.13 -43.70
CA ALA A 910 38.93 -52.44 -43.56
C ALA A 910 38.64 -53.92 -43.24
N LEU A 911 39.50 -54.85 -43.68
CA LEU A 911 39.32 -56.29 -43.49
C LEU A 911 39.31 -56.63 -41.98
N PRO A 912 38.33 -57.41 -41.49
CA PRO A 912 38.40 -58.02 -40.17
C PRO A 912 39.60 -58.97 -40.07
N GLN A 913 40.50 -58.74 -39.12
CA GLN A 913 41.83 -59.36 -39.08
C GLN A 913 42.20 -59.86 -37.69
N THR A 914 42.83 -61.02 -37.60
CA THR A 914 43.56 -61.42 -36.39
C THR A 914 44.75 -60.48 -36.13
N PHE A 915 45.32 -60.52 -34.92
CA PHE A 915 46.51 -59.72 -34.61
C PHE A 915 47.71 -60.09 -35.48
N ALA A 916 47.87 -61.35 -35.89
CA ALA A 916 48.94 -61.76 -36.80
C ALA A 916 48.64 -61.35 -38.25
N GLU A 917 47.37 -61.40 -38.67
CA GLU A 917 46.93 -60.92 -39.98
C GLU A 917 47.14 -59.42 -40.15
N LEU A 918 47.02 -58.61 -39.09
CA LEU A 918 47.38 -57.19 -39.13
C LEU A 918 48.81 -56.98 -39.64
N LEU A 919 49.77 -57.81 -39.19
CA LEU A 919 51.15 -57.74 -39.65
C LEU A 919 51.30 -58.23 -41.09
N TYR A 920 50.54 -59.24 -41.50
CA TYR A 920 50.60 -59.78 -42.86
C TYR A 920 49.97 -58.82 -43.89
N TYR A 921 48.73 -58.36 -43.72
CA TYR A 921 48.08 -57.53 -44.74
C TYR A 921 48.69 -56.11 -44.80
N ASN A 922 49.13 -55.56 -43.67
CA ASN A 922 49.79 -54.24 -43.64
C ASN A 922 51.26 -54.29 -44.09
N PHE A 923 51.99 -55.39 -43.87
CA PHE A 923 53.45 -55.41 -44.07
C PHE A 923 53.99 -56.62 -44.85
N GLY A 924 53.14 -57.52 -45.32
CA GLY A 924 53.57 -58.79 -45.93
C GLY A 924 54.38 -59.67 -44.97
N PHE A 925 54.22 -59.52 -43.65
CA PHE A 925 55.07 -60.21 -42.68
C PHE A 925 54.79 -61.72 -42.62
N SER A 926 55.78 -62.52 -43.00
CA SER A 926 55.77 -63.98 -42.97
C SER A 926 56.80 -64.50 -41.99
N THR A 927 56.35 -65.34 -41.06
CA THR A 927 57.19 -65.98 -40.02
C THR A 927 57.68 -67.38 -40.40
N ALA A 928 57.65 -67.73 -41.69
CA ALA A 928 58.12 -69.04 -42.16
C ALA A 928 59.57 -69.31 -41.72
N THR A 929 59.80 -70.51 -41.19
CA THR A 929 61.08 -70.88 -40.54
C THR A 929 62.11 -71.47 -41.49
N THR A 930 61.73 -71.76 -42.75
CA THR A 930 62.65 -72.25 -43.77
C THR A 930 63.60 -71.12 -44.20
N ALA A 931 64.89 -71.45 -44.41
CA ALA A 931 65.89 -70.48 -44.85
C ALA A 931 65.44 -69.75 -46.13
N GLY A 932 65.41 -68.41 -46.09
CA GLY A 932 64.96 -67.59 -47.23
C GLY A 932 63.45 -67.63 -47.49
N ALA A 933 62.63 -68.08 -46.52
CA ALA A 933 61.17 -68.09 -46.64
C ALA A 933 60.45 -67.11 -45.69
N GLY A 934 61.08 -66.72 -44.58
CA GLY A 934 60.60 -65.64 -43.72
C GLY A 934 60.89 -64.28 -44.35
N TYR A 935 59.91 -63.38 -44.39
CA TYR A 935 60.06 -62.10 -45.07
C TYR A 935 59.13 -61.00 -44.54
N ILE A 936 59.43 -59.76 -44.90
CA ILE A 936 58.56 -58.59 -44.71
C ILE A 936 58.67 -57.69 -45.95
N ASP A 937 57.56 -57.13 -46.39
CA ASP A 937 57.52 -56.18 -47.50
C ASP A 937 57.82 -54.77 -46.97
N LEU A 938 58.77 -54.08 -47.60
CA LEU A 938 59.11 -52.71 -47.25
C LEU A 938 58.20 -51.77 -48.03
N ARG A 939 57.43 -50.95 -47.29
CA ARG A 939 56.43 -50.03 -47.84
C ARG A 939 56.77 -48.58 -47.49
N PRO A 940 56.34 -47.60 -48.31
CA PRO A 940 56.50 -46.19 -47.98
C PRO A 940 55.95 -45.83 -46.59
N GLY A 941 56.68 -44.99 -45.85
CA GLY A 941 56.37 -44.60 -44.47
C GLY A 941 57.06 -45.45 -43.40
N MET A 942 57.71 -46.55 -43.79
CA MET A 942 58.57 -47.35 -42.91
C MET A 942 59.99 -46.78 -42.83
N VAL A 943 60.74 -47.22 -41.82
CA VAL A 943 62.19 -46.98 -41.71
C VAL A 943 62.90 -48.33 -41.57
N LEU A 944 63.91 -48.57 -42.40
CA LEU A 944 64.79 -49.72 -42.27
C LEU A 944 66.03 -49.30 -41.47
N ARG A 945 66.14 -49.78 -40.23
CA ARG A 945 67.31 -49.57 -39.39
C ARG A 945 68.27 -50.74 -39.53
N VAL A 946 69.52 -50.45 -39.89
CA VAL A 946 70.58 -51.42 -40.13
C VAL A 946 71.77 -51.09 -39.24
N THR A 947 72.13 -52.02 -38.35
CA THR A 947 73.35 -51.91 -37.53
C THR A 947 74.36 -52.92 -38.03
N ALA A 948 75.30 -52.46 -38.85
CA ALA A 948 76.38 -53.28 -39.37
C ALA A 948 77.52 -53.33 -38.34
N SER A 949 77.89 -54.54 -37.91
CA SER A 949 79.00 -54.73 -36.98
C SER A 949 80.32 -54.87 -37.73
N ASP A 950 81.38 -54.20 -37.27
CA ASP A 950 82.70 -54.29 -37.87
C ASP A 950 83.43 -55.56 -37.44
N TYR A 951 83.92 -56.35 -38.40
CA TYR A 951 84.73 -57.53 -38.08
C TYR A 951 86.18 -57.12 -37.81
N ILE A 952 86.63 -57.38 -36.59
CA ILE A 952 88.00 -57.16 -36.15
C ILE A 952 88.76 -58.47 -36.36
N ASN A 953 89.66 -58.47 -37.33
CA ASN A 953 90.60 -59.55 -37.57
C ASN A 953 91.98 -59.16 -37.03
N ILE A 954 92.53 -59.95 -36.10
CA ILE A 954 93.89 -59.79 -35.61
C ILE A 954 94.78 -60.83 -36.32
N PRO A 955 95.60 -60.43 -37.31
CA PRO A 955 96.41 -61.37 -38.07
C PRO A 955 97.53 -61.99 -37.22
N GLY A 956 97.69 -63.33 -37.28
CA GLY A 956 98.75 -64.09 -36.61
C GLY A 956 98.29 -65.48 -36.15
N SER A 957 99.23 -66.31 -35.66
CA SER A 957 98.95 -67.62 -35.03
C SER A 957 98.37 -67.46 -33.61
N VAL A 958 97.25 -66.74 -33.51
CA VAL A 958 96.55 -66.46 -32.25
C VAL A 958 95.34 -67.39 -32.06
N PRO A 959 94.88 -67.62 -30.81
CA PRO A 959 93.69 -68.44 -30.54
C PRO A 959 92.46 -67.92 -31.31
N SER A 960 91.65 -68.84 -31.84
CA SER A 960 90.44 -68.58 -32.67
C SER A 960 89.33 -67.74 -32.01
N TRP A 961 89.54 -67.26 -30.79
CA TRP A 961 88.57 -66.55 -29.95
C TRP A 961 88.81 -65.04 -29.89
N ILE A 962 89.88 -64.53 -30.52
CA ILE A 962 90.24 -63.10 -30.51
C ILE A 962 89.54 -62.33 -31.64
N ASN A 963 89.20 -62.99 -32.75
CA ASN A 963 88.48 -62.37 -33.85
C ASN A 963 86.98 -62.33 -33.57
N GLY A 964 86.33 -61.22 -33.93
CA GLY A 964 84.90 -61.07 -33.72
C GLY A 964 84.36 -59.74 -34.23
N TYR A 965 83.08 -59.50 -33.93
CA TYR A 965 82.38 -58.29 -34.36
C TYR A 965 82.28 -57.27 -33.23
N GLY A 966 82.68 -56.03 -33.49
CA GLY A 966 82.47 -54.88 -32.61
C GLY A 966 81.11 -54.20 -32.84
N PRO A 967 80.59 -53.42 -31.87
CA PRO A 967 79.33 -52.71 -32.02
C PRO A 967 79.44 -51.63 -33.11
N GLY A 968 78.45 -51.58 -34.02
CA GLY A 968 78.34 -50.55 -35.05
C GLY A 968 77.27 -49.50 -34.74
N ALA A 969 77.32 -48.37 -35.46
CA ALA A 969 76.27 -47.36 -35.41
C ALA A 969 75.04 -47.80 -36.24
N PRO A 970 73.81 -47.48 -35.81
CA PRO A 970 72.61 -47.73 -36.61
C PRO A 970 72.55 -46.75 -37.79
N LEU A 971 72.19 -47.27 -38.96
CA LEU A 971 71.87 -46.52 -40.18
C LEU A 971 70.37 -46.64 -40.45
N ASP A 972 69.68 -45.51 -40.55
CA ASP A 972 68.25 -45.47 -40.81
C ASP A 972 68.00 -45.08 -42.26
N PHE A 973 67.36 -45.98 -43.02
CA PHE A 973 66.90 -45.71 -44.38
C PHE A 973 65.40 -45.42 -44.35
N GLU A 974 64.99 -44.20 -44.68
CA GLU A 974 63.59 -43.84 -44.81
C GLU A 974 63.02 -44.41 -46.13
N ILE A 975 61.99 -45.23 -46.03
CA ILE A 975 61.36 -45.82 -47.19
C ILE A 975 60.25 -44.87 -47.65
N GLY A 976 60.40 -44.34 -48.86
CA GLY A 976 59.48 -43.36 -49.44
C GLY A 976 58.92 -43.79 -50.79
N SER A 977 57.90 -43.07 -51.24
CA SER A 977 57.36 -43.19 -52.59
C SER A 977 57.90 -42.08 -53.48
N TYR A 978 58.37 -42.42 -54.68
CA TYR A 978 58.98 -41.48 -55.62
C TYR A 978 58.49 -41.72 -57.05
N LEU A 979 58.58 -40.68 -57.87
CA LEU A 979 58.28 -40.76 -59.30
C LEU A 979 59.58 -40.78 -60.11
N ALA A 980 59.71 -41.76 -61.00
CA ALA A 980 60.73 -41.80 -62.03
C ALA A 980 60.05 -41.64 -63.40
N GLY A 981 59.95 -40.40 -63.87
CA GLY A 981 59.03 -40.03 -64.97
C GLY A 981 57.58 -40.25 -64.53
N ALA A 982 56.81 -41.02 -65.30
CA ALA A 982 55.43 -41.40 -64.96
C ALA A 982 55.31 -42.65 -64.07
N ASN A 983 56.43 -43.31 -63.72
CA ASN A 983 56.41 -44.56 -62.96
C ASN A 983 56.58 -44.32 -61.46
N TRP A 984 55.60 -44.76 -60.68
CA TRP A 984 55.70 -44.81 -59.22
C TRP A 984 56.64 -45.93 -58.77
N ARG A 985 57.53 -45.64 -57.83
CA ARG A 985 58.47 -46.59 -57.25
C ARG A 985 58.67 -46.34 -55.76
N THR A 986 59.11 -47.37 -55.05
CA THR A 986 59.61 -47.24 -53.66
C THR A 986 61.11 -46.91 -53.70
N GLY A 987 61.63 -46.18 -52.71
CA GLY A 987 63.06 -45.87 -52.59
C GLY A 987 63.51 -45.66 -51.14
N PHE A 988 64.82 -45.55 -50.91
CA PHE A 988 65.44 -45.52 -49.57
C PHE A 988 65.96 -44.13 -49.15
N ASP A 989 65.90 -43.15 -50.05
CA ASP A 989 66.31 -41.76 -49.84
C ASP A 989 65.76 -40.88 -50.97
N ALA A 990 65.10 -39.77 -50.63
CA ALA A 990 64.43 -38.91 -51.61
C ALA A 990 65.38 -38.23 -52.59
N PHE A 991 66.56 -37.83 -52.10
CA PHE A 991 67.55 -37.14 -52.89
C PHE A 991 68.22 -38.10 -53.88
N LEU A 992 68.70 -39.27 -53.42
CA LEU A 992 69.29 -40.30 -54.25
C LEU A 992 68.29 -40.89 -55.26
N SER A 993 67.03 -41.10 -54.86
CA SER A 993 65.95 -41.50 -55.77
C SER A 993 65.75 -40.49 -56.90
N THR A 994 65.83 -39.19 -56.60
CA THR A 994 65.69 -38.12 -57.61
C THR A 994 66.91 -38.05 -58.53
N LEU A 995 68.14 -38.14 -57.98
CA LEU A 995 69.36 -38.14 -58.78
C LEU A 995 69.43 -39.34 -59.72
N SER A 996 69.04 -40.52 -59.23
CA SER A 996 68.99 -41.74 -60.03
C SER A 996 67.91 -41.66 -61.12
N SER A 997 66.73 -41.11 -60.82
CA SER A 997 65.64 -40.99 -61.79
C SER A 997 65.91 -39.98 -62.90
N LEU A 998 66.68 -38.93 -62.62
CA LEU A 998 67.14 -37.93 -63.60
C LEU A 998 68.38 -38.40 -64.39
N GLY A 999 68.94 -39.58 -64.08
CA GLY A 999 70.17 -40.08 -64.69
C GLY A 999 71.44 -39.34 -64.26
N ALA A 1000 71.37 -38.49 -63.23
CA ALA A 1000 72.50 -37.77 -62.67
C ALA A 1000 73.41 -38.67 -61.80
N LEU A 1001 72.89 -39.80 -61.32
CA LEU A 1001 73.61 -40.82 -60.55
C LEU A 1001 73.50 -42.19 -61.23
N GLY A 1002 74.63 -42.76 -61.62
CA GLY A 1002 74.73 -44.12 -62.16
C GLY A 1002 75.43 -45.06 -61.18
N VAL A 1003 74.82 -46.20 -60.88
CA VAL A 1003 75.37 -47.24 -59.99
C VAL A 1003 75.51 -48.54 -60.76
N THR A 1004 76.70 -49.14 -60.71
CA THR A 1004 77.00 -50.39 -61.45
C THR A 1004 76.33 -51.59 -60.80
N THR A 1005 75.79 -52.50 -61.61
CA THR A 1005 75.23 -53.77 -61.12
C THR A 1005 76.31 -54.59 -60.40
N PRO A 1006 76.04 -55.14 -59.20
CA PRO A 1006 76.99 -55.99 -58.47
C PRO A 1006 77.37 -57.24 -59.27
N ALA A 1007 78.62 -57.69 -59.14
CA ALA A 1007 79.07 -58.92 -59.77
C ALA A 1007 78.32 -60.14 -59.20
N LEU A 1008 77.78 -60.97 -60.10
CA LEU A 1008 76.99 -62.16 -59.75
C LEU A 1008 77.84 -63.43 -59.93
N SER A 1009 77.73 -64.37 -58.99
CA SER A 1009 78.17 -65.76 -59.18
C SER A 1009 76.96 -66.71 -59.16
N SER A 1010 77.09 -67.91 -59.71
CA SER A 1010 75.95 -68.85 -59.82
C SER A 1010 75.37 -69.21 -58.45
N GLY A 1011 74.04 -69.17 -58.32
CA GLY A 1011 73.34 -69.57 -57.09
C GLY A 1011 73.14 -68.39 -56.13
N TYR A 1012 73.56 -68.55 -54.87
CA TYR A 1012 73.25 -67.62 -53.76
C TYR A 1012 74.32 -66.56 -53.50
N THR A 1013 75.27 -66.35 -54.41
CA THR A 1013 76.47 -65.56 -54.14
C THR A 1013 76.53 -64.32 -55.03
N GLN A 1014 76.81 -63.17 -54.41
CA GLN A 1014 76.88 -61.86 -55.05
C GLN A 1014 78.00 -61.03 -54.40
N ALA A 1015 78.60 -60.10 -55.14
CA ALA A 1015 79.46 -59.09 -54.57
C ALA A 1015 78.66 -58.18 -53.60
N GLY A 1016 79.22 -57.92 -52.41
CA GLY A 1016 78.51 -57.21 -51.34
C GLY A 1016 78.24 -55.73 -51.63
N LEU A 1017 77.34 -55.16 -50.83
CA LEU A 1017 76.93 -53.75 -50.86
C LEU A 1017 77.33 -53.07 -49.54
N ALA A 1018 77.76 -51.81 -49.60
CA ALA A 1018 78.35 -51.08 -48.47
C ALA A 1018 77.59 -49.79 -48.08
N GLY A 1019 76.51 -49.39 -48.76
CA GLY A 1019 75.69 -48.24 -48.35
C GLY A 1019 74.39 -48.01 -49.12
N ALA A 1020 73.68 -46.92 -48.77
CA ALA A 1020 72.39 -46.51 -49.38
C ALA A 1020 72.49 -46.40 -50.91
N VAL A 1021 73.59 -45.84 -51.40
CA VAL A 1021 73.85 -45.60 -52.83
C VAL A 1021 73.86 -46.90 -53.63
N ASP A 1022 74.31 -47.99 -53.03
CA ASP A 1022 74.41 -49.28 -53.71
C ASP A 1022 73.04 -49.93 -53.96
N LEU A 1023 71.97 -49.41 -53.36
CA LEU A 1023 70.58 -49.82 -53.63
C LEU A 1023 70.02 -49.19 -54.91
N TYR A 1024 70.76 -48.30 -55.59
CA TYR A 1024 70.29 -47.56 -56.77
C TYR A 1024 70.84 -48.10 -58.10
N TYR A 1025 71.27 -49.37 -58.16
CA TYR A 1025 71.65 -49.99 -59.44
C TYR A 1025 70.41 -50.29 -60.31
N PRO A 1026 70.48 -50.20 -61.64
CA PRO A 1026 69.29 -50.12 -62.52
C PRO A 1026 68.23 -51.20 -62.30
N GLN A 1027 68.62 -52.46 -62.09
CA GLN A 1027 67.66 -53.56 -61.92
C GLN A 1027 67.00 -53.58 -60.53
N PHE A 1028 67.61 -52.92 -59.52
CA PHE A 1028 67.07 -52.87 -58.15
C PHE A 1028 66.01 -51.79 -57.96
N ILE A 1029 66.01 -50.74 -58.80
CA ILE A 1029 65.07 -49.62 -58.69
C ILE A 1029 63.67 -50.06 -59.15
N GLN A 1030 62.95 -50.73 -58.27
CA GLN A 1030 61.64 -51.33 -58.54
C GLN A 1030 60.58 -50.82 -57.55
N PRO A 1031 59.27 -50.94 -57.89
CA PRO A 1031 58.19 -50.51 -57.01
C PRO A 1031 58.02 -51.34 -55.73
N PHE A 1032 58.33 -52.63 -55.76
CA PHE A 1032 58.13 -53.53 -54.61
C PHE A 1032 59.46 -54.01 -54.05
N TYR A 1033 59.62 -53.93 -52.73
CA TYR A 1033 60.77 -54.49 -52.02
C TYR A 1033 60.33 -55.47 -50.95
N ARG A 1034 61.11 -56.54 -50.80
CA ARG A 1034 60.91 -57.56 -49.77
C ARG A 1034 62.23 -57.88 -49.09
N LEU A 1035 62.24 -57.77 -47.76
CA LEU A 1035 63.36 -58.15 -46.93
C LEU A 1035 63.16 -59.60 -46.47
N TYR A 1036 64.02 -60.50 -46.93
CA TYR A 1036 64.11 -61.86 -46.45
C TYR A 1036 64.99 -61.95 -45.20
N ILE A 1037 64.52 -62.75 -44.25
CA ILE A 1037 65.15 -62.97 -42.95
C ILE A 1037 65.92 -64.29 -43.01
N PRO A 1038 67.22 -64.31 -42.62
CA PRO A 1038 67.97 -65.56 -42.58
C PRO A 1038 67.45 -66.46 -41.46
N SER A 1039 67.48 -67.78 -41.65
CA SER A 1039 67.06 -68.74 -40.61
C SER A 1039 68.00 -68.77 -39.40
N ALA A 1040 69.23 -68.29 -39.56
CA ALA A 1040 70.20 -68.09 -38.48
C ALA A 1040 71.15 -66.92 -38.80
N ILE A 1041 71.56 -66.18 -37.77
CA ILE A 1041 72.60 -65.15 -37.89
C ILE A 1041 73.98 -65.83 -37.77
N ASN A 1042 74.93 -65.40 -38.60
CA ASN A 1042 76.31 -65.92 -38.59
C ASN A 1042 76.94 -65.85 -37.18
N ALA A 1043 77.75 -66.86 -36.84
CA ALA A 1043 78.44 -66.95 -35.56
C ALA A 1043 79.31 -65.71 -35.30
N ALA A 1044 79.39 -65.27 -34.04
CA ALA A 1044 80.07 -64.03 -33.64
C ALA A 1044 81.59 -64.04 -33.89
N TRP A 1045 82.17 -65.21 -34.14
CA TRP A 1045 83.60 -65.45 -34.37
C TRP A 1045 83.93 -65.84 -35.82
N GLY A 1046 82.91 -66.01 -36.69
CA GLY A 1046 83.08 -66.42 -38.09
C GLY A 1046 83.35 -65.26 -39.05
N GLN A 1047 84.01 -65.52 -40.18
CA GLN A 1047 84.39 -64.52 -41.20
C GLN A 1047 83.22 -63.94 -42.03
N GLY A 1048 81.97 -64.17 -41.62
CA GLY A 1048 80.75 -63.77 -42.35
C GLY A 1048 80.52 -64.61 -43.62
N SER A 1049 79.34 -64.48 -44.22
CA SER A 1049 78.95 -65.20 -45.44
C SER A 1049 78.71 -64.25 -46.61
N ASN A 1050 79.14 -64.62 -47.81
CA ASN A 1050 78.75 -63.96 -49.07
C ASN A 1050 77.51 -64.60 -49.72
N SER A 1051 76.90 -65.58 -49.03
CA SER A 1051 75.65 -66.20 -49.43
C SER A 1051 74.48 -65.34 -48.98
N THR A 1052 73.59 -64.94 -49.89
CA THR A 1052 72.42 -64.11 -49.59
C THR A 1052 71.47 -64.78 -48.59
N GLN A 1053 71.22 -66.08 -48.71
CA GLN A 1053 70.35 -66.82 -47.77
C GLN A 1053 70.86 -66.86 -46.32
N SER A 1054 72.16 -66.57 -46.09
CA SER A 1054 72.77 -66.51 -44.75
C SER A 1054 72.81 -65.09 -44.17
N ASN A 1055 72.25 -64.10 -44.88
CA ASN A 1055 72.23 -62.70 -44.48
C ASN A 1055 70.80 -62.14 -44.64
N PHE A 1056 70.53 -61.00 -44.00
CA PHE A 1056 69.33 -60.23 -44.33
C PHE A 1056 69.44 -59.75 -45.78
N THR A 1057 68.51 -60.19 -46.63
CA THR A 1057 68.55 -59.96 -48.07
C THR A 1057 67.31 -59.23 -48.51
N LEU A 1058 67.51 -58.01 -49.01
CA LEU A 1058 66.51 -57.22 -49.68
C LEU A 1058 66.42 -57.65 -51.15
N VAL A 1059 65.21 -57.84 -51.66
CA VAL A 1059 64.95 -58.09 -53.07
C VAL A 1059 64.01 -57.04 -53.63
N ALA A 1060 64.12 -56.80 -54.93
CA ALA A 1060 63.28 -55.84 -55.65
C ALA A 1060 62.48 -56.55 -56.76
N ALA A 1061 61.22 -56.16 -56.95
CA ALA A 1061 60.33 -56.76 -57.96
C ALA A 1061 59.54 -55.70 -58.73
N ALA A 1062 59.45 -55.88 -60.05
CA ALA A 1062 58.78 -54.95 -60.96
C ALA A 1062 57.24 -54.94 -60.84
N SER A 1063 56.67 -55.99 -60.28
CA SER A 1063 55.22 -56.19 -60.15
C SER A 1063 54.93 -57.00 -58.88
N TYR A 1064 53.71 -56.94 -58.37
CA TYR A 1064 53.25 -57.76 -57.25
C TYR A 1064 53.28 -59.25 -57.61
N THR A 1065 52.89 -59.64 -58.83
CA THR A 1065 53.00 -61.02 -59.30
C THR A 1065 54.46 -61.49 -59.27
N ALA A 1066 55.42 -60.64 -59.70
CA ALA A 1066 56.83 -60.95 -59.62
C ALA A 1066 57.31 -61.06 -58.16
N LEU A 1067 56.85 -60.17 -57.26
CA LEU A 1067 57.17 -60.19 -55.82
C LEU A 1067 56.77 -61.53 -55.17
N GLN A 1068 55.63 -62.10 -55.54
CA GLN A 1068 55.19 -63.39 -54.99
C GLN A 1068 56.05 -64.58 -55.44
N ASN A 1069 56.87 -64.41 -56.48
CA ASN A 1069 57.75 -65.45 -57.01
C ASN A 1069 59.24 -65.14 -56.74
N THR A 1070 59.56 -64.08 -55.99
CA THR A 1070 60.96 -63.75 -55.70
C THR A 1070 61.61 -64.80 -54.82
N THR A 1071 62.92 -64.96 -55.00
CA THR A 1071 63.79 -65.74 -54.12
C THR A 1071 65.03 -64.91 -53.78
N VAL A 1072 65.79 -65.34 -52.77
CA VAL A 1072 67.06 -64.71 -52.39
C VAL A 1072 68.21 -65.00 -53.38
N ILE A 1073 67.95 -65.61 -54.55
CA ILE A 1073 68.96 -66.00 -55.55
C ILE A 1073 69.30 -64.80 -56.45
N PRO A 1074 70.52 -64.23 -56.38
CA PRO A 1074 70.89 -63.03 -57.14
C PRO A 1074 70.86 -63.16 -58.66
N SER A 1075 71.05 -64.38 -59.19
CA SER A 1075 71.01 -64.62 -60.63
C SER A 1075 69.61 -64.56 -61.23
N THR A 1076 68.55 -64.63 -60.41
CA THR A 1076 67.16 -64.62 -60.86
C THR A 1076 66.37 -63.41 -60.35
N THR A 1077 66.83 -62.79 -59.25
CA THR A 1077 66.15 -61.68 -58.60
C THR A 1077 67.14 -60.54 -58.33
N PRO A 1078 66.79 -59.27 -58.61
CA PRO A 1078 67.54 -58.14 -58.11
C PRO A 1078 67.63 -58.20 -56.59
N THR A 1079 68.84 -58.33 -56.06
CA THR A 1079 69.11 -58.62 -54.65
C THR A 1079 70.18 -57.68 -54.11
N ALA A 1080 70.02 -57.35 -52.84
CA ALA A 1080 70.95 -56.60 -52.03
C ALA A 1080 70.98 -57.23 -50.64
N TYR A 1081 72.16 -57.54 -50.10
CA TYR A 1081 72.23 -58.14 -48.77
C TYR A 1081 73.20 -57.42 -47.87
N PHE A 1082 72.87 -57.37 -46.58
CA PHE A 1082 73.70 -56.73 -45.57
C PHE A 1082 74.72 -57.73 -45.04
N ARG A 1083 75.98 -57.62 -45.49
CA ARG A 1083 77.08 -58.53 -45.11
C ARG A 1083 77.48 -58.35 -43.64
N GLY A 1084 78.06 -59.40 -43.05
CA GLY A 1084 78.63 -59.38 -41.71
C GLY A 1084 77.62 -59.80 -40.65
N ARG A 1085 77.90 -59.50 -39.39
CA ARG A 1085 76.94 -59.70 -38.29
C ARG A 1085 76.07 -58.45 -38.16
N THR A 1086 75.16 -58.28 -39.11
CA THR A 1086 74.25 -57.13 -39.18
C THR A 1086 72.93 -57.44 -38.48
N THR A 1087 72.41 -56.50 -37.70
CA THR A 1087 71.05 -56.54 -37.18
C THR A 1087 70.17 -55.58 -37.95
N VAL A 1088 69.02 -56.06 -38.41
CA VAL A 1088 68.06 -55.25 -39.18
C VAL A 1088 66.75 -55.14 -38.39
N GLN A 1089 66.21 -53.93 -38.31
CA GLN A 1089 64.90 -53.65 -37.72
C GLN A 1089 64.05 -52.89 -38.74
N VAL A 1090 62.83 -53.37 -38.99
CA VAL A 1090 61.83 -52.60 -39.73
C VAL A 1090 61.01 -51.82 -38.72
N LEU A 1091 61.01 -50.50 -38.83
CA LEU A 1091 60.37 -49.57 -37.91
C LEU A 1091 59.18 -48.86 -38.57
N ILE A 1092 58.21 -48.48 -37.77
CA ILE A 1092 57.04 -47.67 -38.13
C ILE A 1092 56.97 -46.41 -37.27
N LYS A 1093 56.36 -45.36 -37.80
CA LYS A 1093 56.11 -44.10 -37.09
C LYS A 1093 54.72 -44.14 -36.43
N VAL A 1094 54.66 -43.89 -35.13
CA VAL A 1094 53.42 -43.74 -34.35
C VAL A 1094 53.43 -42.42 -33.58
N MET A 1095 52.27 -41.88 -33.25
CA MET A 1095 52.15 -40.65 -32.45
C MET A 1095 51.76 -41.00 -31.02
N VAL A 1096 52.50 -40.47 -30.04
CA VAL A 1096 52.21 -40.65 -28.61
C VAL A 1096 52.11 -39.27 -27.97
N ASN A 1097 50.92 -38.89 -27.52
CA ASN A 1097 50.62 -37.56 -26.97
C ASN A 1097 51.11 -36.41 -27.87
N GLY A 1098 50.90 -36.56 -29.18
CA GLY A 1098 51.33 -35.58 -30.18
C GLY A 1098 52.82 -35.63 -30.56
N VAL A 1099 53.60 -36.58 -30.04
CA VAL A 1099 55.04 -36.74 -30.37
C VAL A 1099 55.26 -38.00 -31.22
N GLU A 1100 55.94 -37.87 -32.35
CA GLU A 1100 56.33 -39.00 -33.20
C GLU A 1100 57.33 -39.93 -32.49
N ARG A 1101 57.12 -41.24 -32.60
CA ARG A 1101 58.04 -42.27 -32.12
C ARG A 1101 58.22 -43.36 -33.17
N LEU A 1102 59.46 -43.80 -33.34
CA LEU A 1102 59.81 -44.97 -34.14
C LEU A 1102 59.72 -46.24 -33.29
N THR A 1103 58.91 -47.20 -33.73
CA THR A 1103 58.74 -48.49 -33.05
C THR A 1103 58.96 -49.65 -34.03
N PRO A 1104 59.59 -50.76 -33.63
CA PRO A 1104 59.70 -51.94 -34.48
C PRO A 1104 58.34 -52.51 -34.88
N VAL A 1105 58.21 -53.00 -36.11
CA VAL A 1105 57.04 -53.77 -36.56
C VAL A 1105 56.82 -54.94 -35.61
N GLY A 1106 55.57 -55.11 -35.15
CA GLY A 1106 55.20 -56.10 -34.13
C GLY A 1106 55.15 -55.55 -32.69
N THR A 1107 55.58 -54.30 -32.46
CA THR A 1107 55.37 -53.62 -31.17
C THR A 1107 53.87 -53.49 -30.90
N SER A 1108 53.40 -53.99 -29.75
CA SER A 1108 51.99 -53.86 -29.35
C SER A 1108 51.71 -52.56 -28.59
N ALA A 1109 50.43 -52.17 -28.51
CA ALA A 1109 50.01 -51.05 -27.66
C ALA A 1109 50.46 -51.25 -26.19
N GLY A 1110 50.40 -52.49 -25.69
CA GLY A 1110 50.87 -52.86 -24.36
C GLY A 1110 52.37 -52.63 -24.17
N ASN A 1111 53.21 -53.00 -25.15
CA ASN A 1111 54.66 -52.76 -25.07
C ASN A 1111 55.00 -51.27 -25.03
N LEU A 1112 54.28 -50.45 -25.79
CA LEU A 1112 54.45 -49.00 -25.75
C LEU A 1112 54.07 -48.41 -24.39
N LEU A 1113 52.96 -48.89 -23.80
CA LEU A 1113 52.54 -48.46 -22.46
C LEU A 1113 53.50 -48.94 -21.36
N GLU A 1114 54.12 -50.12 -21.51
CA GLU A 1114 55.17 -50.61 -20.60
C GLU A 1114 56.39 -49.69 -20.59
N GLN A 1115 56.83 -49.21 -21.77
CA GLN A 1115 57.92 -48.24 -21.86
C GLN A 1115 57.61 -46.93 -21.12
N LEU A 1116 56.33 -46.59 -20.96
CA LEU A 1116 55.86 -45.43 -20.22
C LEU A 1116 55.54 -45.74 -18.75
N ASN A 1117 55.65 -47.00 -18.31
CA ASN A 1117 55.17 -47.51 -17.03
C ASN A 1117 53.67 -47.20 -16.79
N MET A 1118 52.86 -47.33 -17.85
CA MET A 1118 51.42 -47.02 -17.89
C MET A 1118 50.56 -48.22 -18.30
N ARG A 1119 51.13 -49.43 -18.40
CA ARG A 1119 50.34 -50.61 -18.76
C ARG A 1119 49.34 -50.93 -17.64
N PRO A 1120 48.02 -50.91 -17.92
CA PRO A 1120 47.01 -51.23 -16.92
C PRO A 1120 47.06 -52.71 -16.54
N ALA A 1121 46.60 -53.03 -15.33
CA ALA A 1121 46.40 -54.41 -14.91
C ALA A 1121 45.35 -55.08 -15.80
N ALA A 1122 45.51 -56.39 -16.07
CA ALA A 1122 44.58 -57.16 -16.90
C ALA A 1122 43.14 -57.18 -16.37
N THR A 1123 42.92 -56.85 -15.09
CA THR A 1123 41.62 -56.76 -14.42
C THR A 1123 41.04 -55.34 -14.38
N SER A 1124 41.68 -54.35 -15.00
CA SER A 1124 41.20 -52.98 -15.02
C SER A 1124 39.94 -52.85 -15.87
N GLY A 1125 38.83 -52.46 -15.25
CA GLY A 1125 37.50 -52.44 -15.88
C GLY A 1125 37.25 -51.29 -16.85
N ALA A 1126 38.03 -50.21 -16.81
CA ALA A 1126 37.87 -49.07 -17.73
C ALA A 1126 39.19 -48.32 -17.95
N LEU A 1127 39.56 -48.11 -19.22
CA LEU A 1127 40.71 -47.31 -19.62
C LEU A 1127 40.27 -45.89 -19.99
N SER A 1128 39.74 -45.16 -19.00
CA SER A 1128 39.20 -43.80 -19.18
C SER A 1128 40.21 -42.85 -19.85
N HIS A 1129 41.49 -43.04 -19.55
CA HIS A 1129 42.61 -42.16 -19.96
C HIS A 1129 43.45 -42.67 -21.13
N LEU A 1130 43.06 -43.79 -21.76
CA LEU A 1130 43.72 -44.29 -22.97
C LEU A 1130 42.77 -44.15 -24.16
N ARG A 1131 43.27 -43.52 -25.22
CA ARG A 1131 42.61 -43.51 -26.53
C ARG A 1131 43.63 -43.84 -27.60
N ILE A 1132 43.25 -44.75 -28.48
CA ILE A 1132 44.06 -45.13 -29.64
C ILE A 1132 43.21 -44.84 -30.86
N TYR A 1133 43.72 -44.00 -31.77
CA TYR A 1133 43.10 -43.74 -33.06
C TYR A 1133 43.96 -44.36 -34.14
N ARG A 1134 43.31 -45.09 -35.05
CA ARG A 1134 43.96 -45.77 -36.16
C ARG A 1134 43.43 -45.21 -37.47
N SER A 1135 44.33 -45.00 -38.43
CA SER A 1135 43.90 -44.57 -39.76
C SER A 1135 43.21 -45.70 -40.50
N VAL A 1136 42.09 -45.37 -41.12
CA VAL A 1136 41.41 -46.25 -42.08
C VAL A 1136 41.58 -45.77 -43.53
N THR A 1137 42.40 -44.73 -43.76
CA THR A 1137 42.72 -44.28 -45.11
C THR A 1137 43.65 -45.28 -45.80
N PRO A 1138 43.56 -45.48 -47.13
CA PRO A 1138 42.72 -44.78 -48.11
C PRO A 1138 41.31 -45.37 -48.30
N ALA A 1139 40.81 -46.23 -47.40
CA ALA A 1139 39.49 -46.85 -47.56
C ALA A 1139 38.36 -45.80 -47.44
N MET A 1140 37.74 -45.42 -48.57
CA MET A 1140 36.57 -44.56 -48.59
C MET A 1140 35.30 -45.39 -48.58
N THR A 1141 34.54 -45.41 -47.49
CA THR A 1141 33.36 -46.27 -47.38
C THR A 1141 32.11 -45.74 -48.10
N GLY A 1142 32.16 -44.51 -48.62
CA GLY A 1142 31.08 -43.88 -49.36
C GLY A 1142 31.55 -43.27 -50.70
N PRO A 1143 30.62 -43.03 -51.65
CA PRO A 1143 30.94 -42.44 -52.95
C PRO A 1143 31.31 -40.96 -52.86
N ASN A 1144 30.94 -40.29 -51.77
CA ASN A 1144 31.35 -38.92 -51.43
C ASN A 1144 32.18 -38.91 -50.13
N PRO A 1145 33.08 -37.94 -49.94
CA PRO A 1145 33.83 -37.78 -48.69
C PRO A 1145 32.93 -37.61 -47.44
N SER A 1146 31.77 -36.96 -47.56
CA SER A 1146 30.80 -36.77 -46.46
C SER A 1146 30.15 -38.05 -45.97
N ASP A 1147 30.08 -39.06 -46.84
CA ASP A 1147 29.39 -40.34 -46.59
C ASP A 1147 30.38 -41.43 -46.16
N SER A 1148 31.68 -41.12 -46.20
CA SER A 1148 32.74 -42.03 -45.77
C SER A 1148 32.96 -41.91 -44.27
N LEU A 1149 33.38 -43.02 -43.65
CA LEU A 1149 33.89 -43.00 -42.30
C LEU A 1149 35.08 -42.04 -42.21
N GLY A 1150 35.22 -41.37 -41.07
CA GLY A 1150 36.33 -40.44 -40.84
C GLY A 1150 37.69 -41.13 -41.03
N PRO A 1151 38.74 -40.38 -41.40
CA PRO A 1151 40.06 -40.94 -41.73
C PRO A 1151 40.77 -41.59 -40.55
N LEU A 1152 40.31 -41.32 -39.33
CA LEU A 1152 40.78 -41.88 -38.06
C LEU A 1152 39.58 -42.44 -37.29
N LEU A 1153 39.65 -43.71 -36.93
CA LEU A 1153 38.65 -44.37 -36.07
C LEU A 1153 39.27 -44.73 -34.73
N GLU A 1154 38.49 -44.64 -33.66
CA GLU A 1154 38.94 -45.07 -32.35
C GLU A 1154 39.01 -46.60 -32.28
N LEU A 1155 40.14 -47.11 -31.80
CA LEU A 1155 40.35 -48.51 -31.47
C LEU A 1155 39.90 -48.75 -30.02
N ARG A 1156 38.76 -49.43 -29.88
CA ARG A 1156 38.06 -49.72 -28.63
C ARG A 1156 38.64 -50.95 -27.94
N VAL A 1157 39.80 -50.80 -27.30
CA VAL A 1157 40.45 -51.85 -26.48
C VAL A 1157 39.78 -52.07 -25.12
N ASP A 1158 38.89 -51.17 -24.71
CA ASP A 1158 38.16 -51.15 -23.44
C ASP A 1158 36.71 -51.61 -23.57
N TRP A 1159 36.29 -52.07 -24.76
CA TRP A 1159 34.93 -52.52 -24.99
C TRP A 1159 34.59 -53.73 -24.11
N ASN A 1160 33.54 -53.63 -23.28
CA ASN A 1160 33.17 -54.58 -22.23
C ASN A 1160 34.33 -54.88 -21.26
N GLY A 1161 35.17 -53.88 -21.00
CA GLY A 1161 36.38 -54.00 -20.19
C GLY A 1161 37.61 -54.46 -20.98
N LEU A 1162 38.74 -54.62 -20.30
CA LEU A 1162 39.98 -55.07 -20.93
C LEU A 1162 39.97 -56.59 -21.15
N SER A 1163 39.74 -57.03 -22.38
CA SER A 1163 39.72 -58.47 -22.72
C SER A 1163 41.04 -59.15 -22.38
N THR A 1164 40.97 -60.28 -21.67
CA THR A 1164 42.11 -61.16 -21.38
C THR A 1164 41.92 -62.47 -22.13
N TYR A 1165 42.76 -62.75 -23.12
CA TYR A 1165 42.56 -63.86 -24.05
C TYR A 1165 43.08 -65.19 -23.54
N ALA A 1166 44.10 -65.14 -22.67
CA ALA A 1166 44.64 -66.32 -22.00
C ALA A 1166 45.16 -65.92 -20.62
N MET A 1167 44.70 -66.62 -19.58
CA MET A 1167 45.09 -66.31 -18.20
C MET A 1167 46.57 -66.61 -17.97
N GLY A 1168 47.28 -65.69 -17.32
CA GLY A 1168 48.66 -65.87 -16.87
C GLY A 1168 49.76 -65.66 -17.91
N ASN A 1169 49.44 -65.52 -19.21
CA ASN A 1169 50.45 -65.28 -20.25
C ASN A 1169 50.54 -63.80 -20.71
N GLY A 1170 49.70 -62.92 -20.16
CA GLY A 1170 49.70 -61.48 -20.45
C GLY A 1170 49.09 -61.09 -21.81
N LEU A 1171 48.44 -62.03 -22.52
CA LEU A 1171 47.76 -61.76 -23.79
C LEU A 1171 46.41 -61.07 -23.54
N THR A 1172 46.30 -59.81 -23.94
CA THR A 1172 45.13 -58.95 -23.68
C THR A 1172 44.75 -58.16 -24.93
N ALA A 1173 43.67 -57.37 -24.90
CA ALA A 1173 43.34 -56.44 -25.98
C ALA A 1173 44.49 -55.48 -26.32
N LEU A 1174 45.35 -55.14 -25.35
CA LEU A 1174 46.54 -54.31 -25.56
C LEU A 1174 47.68 -55.03 -26.30
N SER A 1175 47.59 -56.34 -26.52
CA SER A 1175 48.53 -57.10 -27.35
C SER A 1175 48.34 -56.86 -28.85
N ILE A 1176 47.38 -56.01 -29.22
CA ILE A 1176 47.19 -55.57 -30.61
C ILE A 1176 48.46 -54.88 -31.13
N PRO A 1177 48.99 -55.29 -32.31
CA PRO A 1177 50.09 -54.61 -32.95
C PRO A 1177 49.76 -53.17 -33.34
N LEU A 1178 50.73 -52.27 -33.16
CA LEU A 1178 50.66 -50.92 -33.66
C LEU A 1178 50.86 -50.91 -35.19
N LEU A 1179 50.16 -49.99 -35.85
CA LEU A 1179 50.27 -49.72 -37.28
C LEU A 1179 50.81 -48.31 -37.54
N PRO A 1180 51.31 -48.02 -38.76
CA PRO A 1180 51.84 -46.71 -39.08
C PRO A 1180 50.76 -45.63 -38.92
N GLY A 1181 51.12 -44.54 -38.25
CA GLY A 1181 50.20 -43.42 -38.02
C GLY A 1181 49.20 -43.62 -36.88
N ASP A 1182 49.23 -44.74 -36.15
CA ASP A 1182 48.44 -44.90 -34.92
C ASP A 1182 48.74 -43.74 -33.96
N GLN A 1183 47.67 -43.13 -33.43
CA GLN A 1183 47.75 -42.02 -32.48
C GLN A 1183 47.29 -42.47 -31.11
N ILE A 1184 48.21 -42.47 -30.15
CA ILE A 1184 47.99 -42.90 -28.78
C ILE A 1184 47.97 -41.68 -27.89
N PHE A 1185 46.83 -41.46 -27.22
CA PHE A 1185 46.65 -40.42 -26.23
C PHE A 1185 46.53 -41.06 -24.85
N THR A 1186 47.37 -40.58 -23.94
CA THR A 1186 47.34 -40.90 -22.53
C THR A 1186 47.17 -39.59 -21.75
N ASP A 1187 46.09 -39.44 -20.98
CA ASP A 1187 45.69 -38.17 -20.32
C ASP A 1187 46.62 -37.72 -19.18
N LYS A 1188 47.92 -38.04 -19.21
CA LYS A 1188 48.88 -37.64 -18.17
C LYS A 1188 49.27 -36.14 -18.22
N THR A 1189 48.53 -35.32 -18.97
CA THR A 1189 48.67 -33.87 -19.00
C THR A 1189 47.56 -33.23 -18.15
N GLY A 1190 47.80 -33.13 -16.84
CA GLY A 1190 47.00 -32.31 -15.92
C GLY A 1190 46.27 -33.08 -14.83
N SER A 1191 47.01 -33.54 -13.82
CA SER A 1191 46.51 -33.57 -12.43
C SER A 1191 46.46 -32.16 -11.87
#